data_AF-A0A453MD70-F1
#
_entry.id   AF-A0A453MD70-F1
#
_cell.length_a   1.000
_cell.length_b   1.000
_cell.length_c   1.000
_cell.angle_alpha   90.00
_cell.angle_beta   90.00
_cell.angle_gamma   90.00
#
_symmetry.space_group_name_H-M   'P 1'
#
loop_
_entity.id
_entity.type
_entity.pdbx_description
1 polymer ?
#
loop_
_entity_poly.entity_id
_entity_poly.type
_entity_poly.pdbx_seq_one_letter_code
_entity_poly.pdbx_strand_id
1 'polypeptide(L)'
;MASSGIAYPDRFYAAAAYAGFGAGAPSTAAISRFQNDVALLLYGLHQQATVGPCNVPKPRAWSPVEQSKWTSWHGLGSMPSAEAMRLFVKILEEEDPGWYSRIPEFINPQPVVDIEMHKPKEEPDIVPALTNGTGTSSIPEPKTISENGSSVETQDKVVILEGLSTVSAHEEWTALSVSGQRPKPRYEHGATVLQDKMYIFGGNHNGRYLSDLQVLDLKSLTWSKVDAKLQAGTSDSAKTAQVSPCAGHSLISCGNKFFSVAGHTKDPSDSITVKEFDPHTCTWSIVKTYGKPPVSRGGQSVTLVGTTLVVFGGEDAKRCLLNDLHILDLETMTWDDVDAIGTPPAPRSDHVAACHADRYLLIFGGGSHATCFNDLHVLDLQTMEWSRPKQQGPIPSPRAGHAGATVGENWYIVGGGNNKSGVSETLVLNMSTLAWSVVSTVEGRVPLASEGMTLLYSNYSGEDYLISFGGYNGRYSNEVYALKLSVKLDLQSSTKDQPTSDSTSRVLEPEVEISQDGKIREIAMDNADSKNRNDEANEQLLAALKAEKDELEATLNREGLQTVQLKEEITEAEARNAELTKELQAVRGQLAAEQSRCFKLEVDVAELRQKLQSLDALEREVELLRRQKAASEQEQAALDAKQKKQAGSGGVWGWLVGTPPDDDDSESS
;
A
#
# COMPACT_ATOMS: atom_id res chain seq x y z
N MET A 1 -13.47 -20.20 4.30
CA MET A 1 -14.16 -20.38 5.61
C MET A 1 -14.47 -19.00 6.16
N ALA A 2 -15.71 -18.75 6.53
CA ALA A 2 -16.25 -17.46 6.94
C ALA A 2 -15.67 -16.99 8.29
N SER A 3 -15.29 -15.71 8.41
CA SER A 3 -14.88 -15.11 9.68
C SER A 3 -16.11 -14.72 10.51
N SER A 4 -16.46 -15.53 11.49
CA SER A 4 -17.15 -15.06 12.71
C SER A 4 -16.06 -14.56 13.70
N GLY A 5 -16.27 -13.62 14.62
CA GLY A 5 -17.48 -12.94 15.08
C GLY A 5 -17.21 -12.16 16.38
N ILE A 6 -16.15 -11.34 16.47
CA ILE A 6 -15.90 -10.41 17.58
C ILE A 6 -15.36 -9.09 17.02
N ALA A 7 -15.97 -7.96 17.37
CA ALA A 7 -15.53 -6.62 16.98
C ALA A 7 -14.34 -6.14 17.83
N TYR A 8 -13.60 -5.13 17.35
CA TYR A 8 -12.67 -4.42 18.22
C TYR A 8 -13.45 -3.52 19.20
N PRO A 9 -13.01 -3.38 20.46
CA PRO A 9 -11.74 -3.84 21.03
C PRO A 9 -11.78 -5.26 21.61
N ASP A 10 -12.94 -5.92 21.68
CA ASP A 10 -13.10 -7.23 22.33
C ASP A 10 -12.23 -8.32 21.70
N ARG A 11 -12.06 -8.27 20.37
CA ARG A 11 -11.16 -9.20 19.65
C ARG A 11 -9.71 -9.07 20.12
N PHE A 12 -9.28 -7.85 20.42
CA PHE A 12 -7.96 -7.59 20.98
C PHE A 12 -7.85 -8.11 22.41
N TYR A 13 -8.85 -7.90 23.27
CA TYR A 13 -8.80 -8.41 24.64
C TYR A 13 -8.84 -9.93 24.71
N ALA A 14 -9.60 -10.59 23.83
CA ALA A 14 -9.61 -12.04 23.69
C ALA A 14 -8.23 -12.57 23.23
N ALA A 15 -7.62 -11.92 22.24
CA ALA A 15 -6.26 -12.22 21.77
C ALA A 15 -5.20 -11.99 22.88
N ALA A 16 -5.31 -10.88 23.61
CA ALA A 16 -4.41 -10.53 24.69
C ALA A 16 -4.50 -11.53 25.85
N ALA A 17 -5.72 -11.98 26.20
CA ALA A 17 -5.93 -13.03 27.18
C ALA A 17 -5.31 -14.36 26.75
N TYR A 18 -5.49 -14.75 25.49
CA TYR A 18 -4.87 -15.95 24.91
C TYR A 18 -3.34 -15.89 24.95
N ALA A 19 -2.76 -14.73 24.64
CA ALA A 19 -1.33 -14.47 24.68
C ALA A 19 -0.77 -14.26 26.11
N GLY A 20 -1.61 -14.29 27.14
CA GLY A 20 -1.17 -14.25 28.55
C GLY A 20 -1.19 -12.89 29.24
N PHE A 21 -1.86 -11.88 28.65
CA PHE A 21 -1.94 -10.52 29.18
C PHE A 21 -3.25 -10.20 29.94
N GLY A 22 -4.16 -11.18 30.08
CA GLY A 22 -5.47 -11.01 30.73
C GLY A 22 -5.47 -11.13 32.26
N ALA A 23 -6.48 -10.55 32.91
CA ALA A 23 -6.67 -10.62 34.36
C ALA A 23 -6.94 -12.08 34.81
N GLY A 24 -6.02 -12.67 35.57
CA GLY A 24 -6.13 -14.03 36.09
C GLY A 24 -5.24 -15.08 35.40
N ALA A 25 -4.44 -14.72 34.40
CA ALA A 25 -3.46 -15.64 33.81
C ALA A 25 -2.23 -15.80 34.75
N PRO A 26 -1.74 -17.04 35.00
CA PRO A 26 -0.50 -17.22 35.75
C PRO A 26 0.67 -16.58 34.99
N SER A 27 1.33 -15.61 35.63
CA SER A 27 2.32 -14.68 35.04
C SER A 27 3.56 -15.31 34.37
N THR A 28 3.69 -16.63 34.40
CA THR A 28 4.87 -17.36 33.91
C THR A 28 4.58 -18.42 32.84
N ALA A 29 3.32 -18.70 32.49
CA ALA A 29 2.99 -19.86 31.64
C ALA A 29 2.64 -19.55 30.16
N ALA A 30 2.22 -18.33 29.81
CA ALA A 30 1.66 -18.05 28.48
C ALA A 30 2.64 -17.39 27.49
N ILE A 31 3.65 -16.67 27.98
CA ILE A 31 4.67 -16.01 27.13
C ILE A 31 5.74 -17.01 26.63
N SER A 32 5.82 -18.21 27.19
CA SER A 32 6.77 -19.25 26.76
C SER A 32 6.43 -19.90 25.41
N ARG A 33 5.28 -19.55 24.81
CA ARG A 33 4.79 -20.13 23.54
C ARG A 33 5.31 -19.42 22.29
N PHE A 34 5.83 -18.20 22.43
CA PHE A 34 6.32 -17.40 21.30
C PHE A 34 7.84 -17.24 21.37
N GLN A 35 8.47 -17.01 20.22
CA GLN A 35 9.89 -16.62 20.19
C GLN A 35 10.09 -15.31 20.96
N ASN A 36 11.27 -15.13 21.58
CA ASN A 36 11.54 -14.02 22.51
C ASN A 36 11.32 -12.63 21.88
N ASP A 37 11.59 -12.48 20.59
CA ASP A 37 11.39 -11.25 19.82
C ASP A 37 9.90 -10.97 19.55
N VAL A 38 9.13 -12.00 19.16
CA VAL A 38 7.67 -11.95 19.01
C VAL A 38 7.00 -11.62 20.34
N ALA A 39 7.41 -12.28 21.42
CA ALA A 39 6.91 -12.03 22.77
C ALA A 39 7.15 -10.58 23.22
N LEU A 40 8.33 -10.02 22.92
CA LEU A 40 8.66 -8.62 23.19
C LEU A 40 7.82 -7.67 22.36
N LEU A 41 7.56 -7.98 21.09
CA LEU A 41 6.73 -7.16 20.21
C LEU A 41 5.26 -7.16 20.64
N LEU A 42 4.70 -8.33 20.94
CA LEU A 42 3.35 -8.46 21.52
C LEU A 42 3.23 -7.70 22.84
N TYR A 43 4.25 -7.78 23.71
CA TYR A 43 4.29 -6.97 24.94
C TYR A 43 4.25 -5.46 24.63
N GLY A 44 5.07 -4.97 23.70
CA GLY A 44 5.12 -3.55 23.33
C GLY A 44 3.78 -3.08 22.77
N LEU A 45 3.17 -3.83 21.85
CA LEU A 45 1.88 -3.53 21.24
C LEU A 45 0.75 -3.55 22.27
N HIS A 46 0.77 -4.49 23.21
CA HIS A 46 -0.20 -4.54 24.30
C HIS A 46 -0.12 -3.27 25.18
N GLN A 47 1.10 -2.84 25.55
CA GLN A 47 1.30 -1.61 26.33
C GLN A 47 0.87 -0.38 25.52
N GLN A 48 1.20 -0.30 24.24
CA GLN A 48 0.77 0.79 23.37
C GLN A 48 -0.77 0.85 23.22
N ALA A 49 -1.43 -0.30 23.14
CA ALA A 49 -2.89 -0.40 23.03
C ALA A 49 -3.61 -0.02 24.34
N THR A 50 -3.08 -0.42 25.49
CA THR A 50 -3.76 -0.28 26.80
C THR A 50 -3.33 0.94 27.60
N VAL A 51 -2.10 1.41 27.43
CA VAL A 51 -1.50 2.52 28.18
C VAL A 51 -1.19 3.72 27.27
N GLY A 52 -0.85 3.47 26.01
CA GLY A 52 -0.43 4.52 25.05
C GLY A 52 1.11 4.64 24.94
N PRO A 53 1.63 5.78 24.45
CA PRO A 53 3.06 5.98 24.24
C PRO A 53 3.91 5.75 25.51
N CYS A 54 5.09 5.17 25.33
CA CYS A 54 6.01 4.85 26.43
C CYS A 54 6.61 6.13 27.04
N ASN A 55 6.02 6.61 28.14
CA ASN A 55 6.50 7.77 28.90
C ASN A 55 7.36 7.41 30.12
N VAL A 56 7.66 6.11 30.31
CA VAL A 56 8.49 5.65 31.42
C VAL A 56 9.97 5.89 31.13
N PRO A 57 10.76 6.39 32.10
CA PRO A 57 12.19 6.60 31.92
C PRO A 57 12.92 5.29 31.66
N LYS A 58 13.97 5.35 30.84
CA LYS A 58 14.75 4.17 30.47
C LYS A 58 15.32 3.46 31.71
N PRO A 59 15.07 2.16 31.89
CA PRO A 59 15.53 1.41 33.07
C PRO A 59 17.07 1.30 33.10
N ARG A 60 17.63 1.15 34.31
CA ARG A 60 19.08 1.03 34.54
C ARG A 60 19.61 -0.32 34.00
N ALA A 61 20.87 -0.35 33.59
CA ALA A 61 21.51 -1.44 32.84
C ALA A 61 21.60 -2.82 33.54
N TRP A 62 21.11 -2.99 34.76
CA TRP A 62 21.21 -4.23 35.53
C TRP A 62 20.01 -5.18 35.33
N SER A 63 19.05 -4.82 34.47
CA SER A 63 17.86 -5.64 34.16
C SER A 63 17.66 -5.78 32.64
N PRO A 64 18.30 -6.78 31.99
CA PRO A 64 18.23 -6.98 30.53
C PRO A 64 16.80 -7.19 29.99
N VAL A 65 15.94 -7.81 30.79
CA VAL A 65 14.53 -8.09 30.43
C VAL A 65 13.71 -6.81 30.42
N GLU A 66 13.85 -5.96 31.45
CA GLU A 66 13.14 -4.67 31.49
C GLU A 66 13.65 -3.71 30.41
N GLN A 67 14.95 -3.74 30.09
CA GLN A 67 15.49 -2.96 28.99
C GLN A 67 14.94 -3.40 27.64
N SER A 68 14.76 -4.71 27.42
CA SER A 68 14.19 -5.24 26.19
C SER A 68 12.69 -4.91 26.06
N LYS A 69 11.94 -5.04 27.15
CA LYS A 69 10.52 -4.63 27.24
C LYS A 69 10.33 -3.13 26.98
N TRP A 70 11.16 -2.31 27.61
CA TRP A 70 11.18 -0.85 27.41
C TRP A 70 11.53 -0.50 25.96
N THR A 71 12.56 -1.15 25.39
CA THR A 71 12.99 -0.90 24.00
C THR A 71 11.90 -1.26 22.99
N SER A 72 11.17 -2.35 23.24
CA SER A 72 10.04 -2.75 22.40
C SER A 72 8.90 -1.73 22.45
N TRP A 73 8.46 -1.33 23.65
CA TRP A 73 7.36 -0.37 23.82
C TRP A 73 7.74 1.04 23.35
N HIS A 74 8.90 1.56 23.76
CA HIS A 74 9.41 2.86 23.30
C HIS A 74 9.66 2.87 21.79
N GLY A 75 10.00 1.72 21.20
CA GLY A 75 10.19 1.59 19.75
C GLY A 75 8.93 1.85 18.91
N LEU A 76 7.74 1.78 19.51
CA LEU A 76 6.45 2.03 18.83
C LEU A 76 6.07 3.51 18.77
N GLY A 77 6.77 4.39 19.49
CA GLY A 77 6.58 5.84 19.44
C GLY A 77 5.13 6.27 19.75
N SER A 78 4.58 7.12 18.88
CA SER A 78 3.22 7.67 18.99
C SER A 78 2.15 6.85 18.26
N MET A 79 2.38 5.54 18.06
CA MET A 79 1.42 4.65 17.39
C MET A 79 0.03 4.74 18.05
N PRO A 80 -1.06 4.94 17.29
CA PRO A 80 -2.42 4.97 17.83
C PRO A 80 -2.81 3.63 18.49
N SER A 81 -3.55 3.70 19.60
CA SER A 81 -4.02 2.52 20.33
C SER A 81 -4.79 1.53 19.44
N ALA A 82 -5.66 2.02 18.55
CA ALA A 82 -6.41 1.16 17.62
C ALA A 82 -5.51 0.42 16.60
N GLU A 83 -4.41 1.05 16.17
CA GLU A 83 -3.42 0.43 15.29
C GLU A 83 -2.63 -0.64 16.04
N ALA A 84 -2.23 -0.35 17.28
CA ALA A 84 -1.57 -1.31 18.15
C ALA A 84 -2.45 -2.55 18.44
N MET A 85 -3.75 -2.37 18.66
CA MET A 85 -4.71 -3.48 18.83
C MET A 85 -4.82 -4.35 17.57
N ARG A 86 -4.88 -3.74 16.39
CA ARG A 86 -4.97 -4.47 15.12
C ARG A 86 -3.68 -5.24 14.83
N LEU A 87 -2.52 -4.60 15.00
CA LEU A 87 -1.22 -5.23 14.82
C LEU A 87 -0.99 -6.38 15.81
N PHE A 88 -1.41 -6.23 17.07
CA PHE A 88 -1.32 -7.29 18.07
C PHE A 88 -2.10 -8.55 17.64
N VAL A 89 -3.36 -8.39 17.25
CA VAL A 89 -4.21 -9.51 16.79
C VAL A 89 -3.64 -10.13 15.50
N LYS A 90 -3.16 -9.29 14.57
CA LYS A 90 -2.57 -9.74 13.31
C LYS A 90 -1.32 -10.60 13.53
N ILE A 91 -0.40 -10.15 14.39
CA ILE A 91 0.81 -10.92 14.72
C ILE A 91 0.44 -12.22 15.42
N LEU A 92 -0.56 -12.20 16.31
CA LEU A 92 -1.03 -13.43 16.97
C LEU A 92 -1.64 -14.43 15.96
N GLU A 93 -2.39 -13.94 14.97
CA GLU A 93 -2.95 -14.75 13.89
C GLU A 93 -1.87 -15.36 12.97
N GLU A 94 -0.79 -14.63 12.73
CA GLU A 94 0.35 -15.09 11.95
C GLU A 94 1.15 -16.17 12.68
N GLU A 95 1.39 -15.98 13.98
CA GLU A 95 2.17 -16.91 14.81
C GLU A 95 1.38 -18.15 15.22
N ASP A 96 0.06 -17.99 15.41
CA ASP A 96 -0.81 -19.10 15.79
C ASP A 96 -2.22 -18.99 15.19
N PRO A 97 -2.43 -19.38 13.91
CA PRO A 97 -3.69 -19.23 13.18
C PRO A 97 -4.91 -19.91 13.84
N GLY A 98 -4.70 -20.84 14.77
CA GLY A 98 -5.76 -21.55 15.49
C GLY A 98 -6.13 -20.96 16.85
N TRP A 99 -5.58 -19.79 17.24
CA TRP A 99 -5.77 -19.21 18.57
C TRP A 99 -7.26 -18.99 18.90
N TYR A 100 -8.03 -18.55 17.92
CA TYR A 100 -9.45 -18.20 18.07
C TYR A 100 -10.32 -19.40 18.47
N SER A 101 -10.05 -20.58 17.91
CA SER A 101 -10.76 -21.83 18.23
C SER A 101 -10.38 -22.43 19.59
N ARG A 102 -9.38 -21.86 20.26
CA ARG A 102 -8.85 -22.34 21.55
C ARG A 102 -9.20 -21.43 22.73
N ILE A 103 -9.91 -20.34 22.48
CA ILE A 103 -10.45 -19.49 23.54
C ILE A 103 -11.76 -20.14 24.04
N PRO A 104 -11.90 -20.44 25.35
CA PRO A 104 -13.18 -20.87 25.90
C PRO A 104 -14.23 -19.79 25.64
N GLU A 105 -15.47 -20.16 25.29
CA GLU A 105 -16.61 -19.26 25.16
C GLU A 105 -16.86 -18.51 26.49
N PHE A 106 -16.14 -17.40 26.69
CA PHE A 106 -16.33 -16.47 27.78
C PHE A 106 -16.14 -15.08 27.20
N ILE A 107 -17.24 -14.54 26.67
CA ILE A 107 -17.75 -13.16 26.76
C ILE A 107 -18.90 -13.13 25.74
N ASN A 108 -20.11 -13.30 26.25
CA ASN A 108 -21.35 -13.20 25.50
C ASN A 108 -22.01 -11.87 25.89
N PRO A 109 -22.20 -10.92 24.96
CA PRO A 109 -23.34 -10.03 24.99
C PRO A 109 -24.36 -10.55 23.97
N GLN A 110 -25.58 -10.82 24.44
CA GLN A 110 -26.73 -11.25 23.62
C GLN A 110 -26.91 -10.41 22.35
N PRO A 111 -27.48 -10.98 21.27
CA PRO A 111 -27.79 -10.26 20.06
C PRO A 111 -28.84 -9.18 20.34
N VAL A 112 -28.51 -7.93 19.99
CA VAL A 112 -29.48 -6.83 19.94
C VAL A 112 -30.44 -7.13 18.79
N VAL A 113 -31.69 -7.45 19.13
CA VAL A 113 -32.81 -7.51 18.21
C VAL A 113 -33.24 -6.09 17.90
N ASP A 114 -33.44 -5.80 16.61
CA ASP A 114 -33.96 -4.53 16.12
C ASP A 114 -35.28 -4.16 16.81
N ILE A 115 -35.32 -2.97 17.42
CA ILE A 115 -36.54 -2.38 17.96
C ILE A 115 -37.22 -1.61 16.82
N GLU A 116 -38.23 -2.23 16.20
CA GLU A 116 -39.25 -1.51 15.43
C GLU A 116 -40.23 -0.80 16.38
N MET A 117 -40.48 0.48 16.12
CA MET A 117 -41.44 1.31 16.86
C MET A 117 -42.87 1.22 16.27
N HIS A 118 -43.79 0.78 17.13
CA HIS A 118 -45.21 1.16 17.26
C HIS A 118 -46.25 0.89 16.16
N LYS A 119 -47.29 0.12 16.52
CA LYS A 119 -48.64 0.66 16.86
C LYS A 119 -49.54 -0.37 17.61
N PRO A 120 -50.61 0.07 18.33
CA PRO A 120 -51.08 -0.56 19.58
C PRO A 120 -52.45 -1.29 19.53
N LYS A 121 -52.80 -1.92 20.68
CA LYS A 121 -54.11 -2.43 21.19
C LYS A 121 -54.44 -3.89 20.79
N GLU A 122 -54.95 -4.80 21.63
CA GLU A 122 -55.59 -4.80 22.97
C GLU A 122 -55.51 -6.25 23.53
N GLU A 123 -55.50 -6.40 24.86
CA GLU A 123 -55.64 -7.64 25.68
C GLU A 123 -57.11 -8.19 25.67
N PRO A 124 -57.49 -9.32 26.34
CA PRO A 124 -56.69 -10.28 27.15
C PRO A 124 -57.05 -11.81 27.00
N ASP A 125 -56.19 -12.61 27.63
CA ASP A 125 -56.37 -13.88 28.38
C ASP A 125 -56.98 -15.16 27.76
N ILE A 126 -56.25 -16.28 27.91
CA ILE A 126 -56.58 -17.46 28.77
C ILE A 126 -55.42 -18.50 28.70
N VAL A 127 -54.93 -18.91 29.87
CA VAL A 127 -54.07 -20.09 30.21
C VAL A 127 -55.04 -21.12 30.86
N PRO A 128 -54.85 -22.48 30.97
CA PRO A 128 -53.57 -23.18 31.17
C PRO A 128 -53.44 -24.71 30.79
N ALA A 129 -52.23 -25.26 31.07
CA ALA A 129 -51.90 -26.55 31.73
C ALA A 129 -51.76 -27.93 30.97
N LEU A 130 -50.55 -28.53 31.14
CA LEU A 130 -50.18 -29.91 31.62
C LEU A 130 -50.85 -31.17 30.94
N THR A 131 -50.25 -32.32 30.56
CA THR A 131 -49.07 -33.13 31.00
C THR A 131 -48.88 -34.39 30.10
N ASN A 132 -47.61 -34.85 29.98
CA ASN A 132 -47.04 -36.23 29.95
C ASN A 132 -47.28 -37.33 28.87
N GLY A 133 -46.11 -37.83 28.38
CA GLY A 133 -45.74 -39.24 28.12
C GLY A 133 -45.76 -39.69 26.65
N THR A 134 -44.84 -40.47 26.05
CA THR A 134 -43.65 -41.28 26.43
C THR A 134 -43.07 -41.89 25.13
N GLY A 135 -41.77 -42.23 25.06
CA GLY A 135 -41.30 -43.34 24.20
C GLY A 135 -40.08 -43.08 23.29
N THR A 136 -39.07 -43.94 23.40
CA THR A 136 -37.64 -43.84 23.01
C THR A 136 -37.22 -44.64 21.75
N SER A 137 -36.02 -44.34 21.20
CA SER A 137 -34.92 -45.25 20.73
C SER A 137 -34.23 -44.66 19.48
N SER A 138 -32.94 -44.24 19.46
CA SER A 138 -31.62 -44.87 19.72
C SER A 138 -30.94 -45.48 18.47
N ILE A 139 -29.80 -44.90 18.12
CA ILE A 139 -28.74 -45.28 17.14
C ILE A 139 -28.06 -46.61 17.57
N PRO A 140 -27.27 -47.34 16.73
CA PRO A 140 -25.82 -47.02 16.57
C PRO A 140 -25.12 -47.44 15.23
N GLU A 141 -23.90 -46.91 15.04
CA GLU A 141 -22.73 -47.30 14.19
C GLU A 141 -22.34 -48.82 14.26
N PRO A 142 -21.32 -49.44 13.55
CA PRO A 142 -19.98 -48.91 13.17
C PRO A 142 -19.10 -49.58 12.03
N LYS A 143 -17.90 -48.98 11.78
CA LYS A 143 -16.53 -49.53 11.53
C LYS A 143 -16.12 -50.37 10.27
N THR A 144 -14.78 -50.47 10.11
CA THR A 144 -13.91 -50.48 8.91
C THR A 144 -13.08 -51.78 8.71
N ILE A 145 -12.56 -52.05 7.47
CA ILE A 145 -11.22 -52.65 7.05
C ILE A 145 -11.26 -53.79 5.97
N SER A 146 -10.43 -53.63 4.90
CA SER A 146 -9.69 -54.52 3.91
C SER A 146 -10.23 -55.91 3.45
N GLU A 147 -9.89 -56.54 2.30
CA GLU A 147 -8.79 -56.50 1.29
C GLU A 147 -9.15 -57.30 -0.01
N ASN A 148 -8.51 -56.98 -1.16
CA ASN A 148 -8.13 -57.80 -2.35
C ASN A 148 -9.13 -58.42 -3.37
N GLY A 149 -8.84 -58.19 -4.68
CA GLY A 149 -9.12 -59.15 -5.77
C GLY A 149 -9.33 -58.66 -7.24
N SER A 150 -8.23 -58.46 -8.01
CA SER A 150 -8.00 -58.87 -9.43
C SER A 150 -8.71 -58.24 -10.67
N SER A 151 -7.93 -57.41 -11.40
CA SER A 151 -7.71 -57.15 -12.85
C SER A 151 -8.59 -57.70 -14.00
N VAL A 152 -8.84 -56.84 -15.02
CA VAL A 152 -8.63 -57.07 -16.49
C VAL A 152 -8.31 -55.74 -17.21
N GLU A 153 -7.39 -55.81 -18.19
CA GLU A 153 -6.73 -54.77 -19.01
C GLU A 153 -7.60 -54.04 -20.05
N THR A 154 -7.16 -52.84 -20.47
CA THR A 154 -6.83 -52.56 -21.89
C THR A 154 -6.05 -51.25 -22.02
N GLN A 155 -4.95 -51.32 -22.78
CA GLN A 155 -4.08 -50.22 -23.19
C GLN A 155 -4.78 -49.36 -24.25
N ASP A 156 -4.55 -48.05 -24.25
CA ASP A 156 -4.73 -47.24 -25.45
C ASP A 156 -3.52 -46.37 -25.76
N LYS A 157 -3.21 -46.38 -27.06
CA LYS A 157 -1.94 -45.99 -27.68
C LYS A 157 -1.87 -44.49 -27.94
N VAL A 158 -0.63 -44.01 -27.82
CA VAL A 158 -0.11 -42.75 -28.37
C VAL A 158 -0.44 -42.64 -29.87
N VAL A 159 -1.03 -41.51 -30.28
CA VAL A 159 -1.01 -41.01 -31.65
C VAL A 159 -0.37 -39.62 -31.63
N ILE A 160 0.78 -39.53 -32.32
CA ILE A 160 1.50 -38.30 -32.63
C ILE A 160 0.76 -37.60 -33.77
N LEU A 161 0.42 -36.32 -33.60
CA LEU A 161 0.05 -35.45 -34.71
C LEU A 161 1.00 -34.24 -34.70
N GLU A 162 2.06 -34.32 -35.52
CA GLU A 162 2.89 -33.19 -35.88
C GLU A 162 2.14 -32.28 -36.85
N GLY A 163 2.21 -30.97 -36.61
CA GLY A 163 2.25 -29.98 -37.69
C GLY A 163 0.99 -29.12 -37.91
N LEU A 164 0.78 -28.11 -37.04
CA LEU A 164 0.66 -26.71 -37.48
C LEU A 164 0.90 -25.80 -36.26
N SER A 165 2.15 -25.39 -36.10
CA SER A 165 2.61 -24.50 -35.04
C SER A 165 2.21 -23.05 -35.33
N THR A 166 1.09 -22.60 -34.78
CA THR A 166 0.89 -21.18 -34.45
C THR A 166 1.28 -20.98 -33.00
N VAL A 167 2.58 -20.79 -32.75
CA VAL A 167 3.09 -20.30 -31.47
C VAL A 167 2.73 -18.81 -31.37
N SER A 168 1.57 -18.49 -30.79
CA SER A 168 1.41 -17.19 -30.15
C SER A 168 2.19 -17.27 -28.84
N ALA A 169 3.46 -16.85 -28.87
CA ALA A 169 4.22 -16.67 -27.64
C ALA A 169 3.53 -15.55 -26.85
N HIS A 170 2.67 -15.93 -25.91
CA HIS A 170 2.25 -15.01 -24.86
C HIS A 170 3.50 -14.69 -24.04
N GLU A 171 3.77 -13.40 -23.83
CA GLU A 171 4.87 -12.99 -22.95
C GLU A 171 4.50 -13.44 -21.53
N GLU A 172 5.23 -14.42 -21.01
CA GLU A 172 4.96 -15.03 -19.71
C GLU A 172 6.05 -14.67 -18.70
N TRP A 173 5.61 -14.26 -17.51
CA TRP A 173 6.51 -13.99 -16.41
C TRP A 173 7.12 -15.29 -15.88
N THR A 174 8.45 -15.34 -15.83
CA THR A 174 9.19 -16.48 -15.31
C THR A 174 9.90 -16.11 -14.01
N ALA A 175 9.71 -16.89 -12.95
CA ALA A 175 10.49 -16.76 -11.73
C ALA A 175 11.94 -17.18 -11.98
N LEU A 176 12.89 -16.29 -11.71
CA LEU A 176 14.31 -16.56 -11.91
C LEU A 176 14.88 -17.36 -10.74
N SER A 177 15.62 -18.42 -11.08
CA SER A 177 16.38 -19.21 -10.11
C SER A 177 17.67 -18.48 -9.73
N VAL A 178 17.59 -17.67 -8.68
CA VAL A 178 18.74 -16.88 -8.19
C VAL A 178 19.52 -17.60 -7.07
N SER A 179 20.84 -17.43 -7.08
CA SER A 179 21.79 -17.98 -6.11
C SER A 179 22.38 -16.90 -5.20
N GLY A 180 23.22 -17.29 -4.23
CA GLY A 180 23.93 -16.34 -3.35
C GLY A 180 23.11 -15.85 -2.15
N GLN A 181 23.58 -14.78 -1.49
CA GLN A 181 22.96 -14.24 -0.28
C GLN A 181 21.75 -13.39 -0.68
N ARG A 182 20.56 -14.00 -0.70
CA ARG A 182 19.34 -13.28 -1.06
C ARG A 182 19.03 -12.15 -0.08
N PRO A 183 18.57 -10.99 -0.58
CA PRO A 183 18.08 -9.92 0.26
C PRO A 183 16.86 -10.35 1.08
N LYS A 184 16.65 -9.71 2.23
CA LYS A 184 15.39 -9.82 2.96
C LYS A 184 14.21 -9.41 2.06
N PRO A 185 13.06 -10.11 2.13
CA PRO A 185 11.82 -9.68 1.48
C PRO A 185 11.47 -8.24 1.83
N ARG A 186 11.07 -7.43 0.85
CA ARG A 186 10.87 -5.99 1.06
C ARG A 186 9.97 -5.37 0.01
N TYR A 187 9.41 -4.22 0.34
CA TYR A 187 8.66 -3.35 -0.57
C TYR A 187 9.15 -1.90 -0.36
N GLU A 188 8.77 -0.99 -1.26
CA GLU A 188 9.17 0.43 -1.26
C GLU A 188 10.70 0.65 -1.21
N HIS A 189 11.45 -0.29 -1.77
CA HIS A 189 12.89 -0.15 -1.95
C HIS A 189 13.15 0.58 -3.26
N GLY A 190 14.28 1.27 -3.36
CA GLY A 190 14.74 1.78 -4.63
C GLY A 190 15.55 0.72 -5.36
N ALA A 191 15.40 0.65 -6.68
CA ALA A 191 16.16 -0.27 -7.52
C ALA A 191 16.58 0.40 -8.83
N THR A 192 17.74 0.02 -9.36
CA THR A 192 18.22 0.49 -10.67
C THR A 192 19.09 -0.58 -11.32
N VAL A 193 19.08 -0.63 -12.65
CA VAL A 193 20.07 -1.37 -13.42
C VAL A 193 21.21 -0.43 -13.79
N LEU A 194 22.43 -0.92 -13.62
CA LEU A 194 23.64 -0.26 -14.11
C LEU A 194 24.52 -1.33 -14.73
N GLN A 195 24.74 -1.23 -16.05
CA GLN A 195 25.38 -2.29 -16.85
C GLN A 195 24.62 -3.62 -16.68
N ASP A 196 25.31 -4.70 -16.31
CA ASP A 196 24.73 -6.04 -16.15
C ASP A 196 24.36 -6.35 -14.69
N LYS A 197 24.16 -5.33 -13.87
CA LYS A 197 23.92 -5.48 -12.43
C LYS A 197 22.68 -4.70 -12.01
N MET A 198 21.79 -5.39 -11.31
CA MET A 198 20.66 -4.79 -10.64
C MET A 198 21.03 -4.48 -9.20
N TYR A 199 20.97 -3.21 -8.82
CA TYR A 199 21.17 -2.75 -7.45
C TYR A 199 19.82 -2.48 -6.79
N ILE A 200 19.67 -2.91 -5.54
CA ILE A 200 18.54 -2.54 -4.68
C ILE A 200 19.07 -1.93 -3.38
N PHE A 201 18.38 -0.89 -2.90
CA PHE A 201 18.73 -0.20 -1.66
C PHE A 201 17.49 0.07 -0.83
N GLY A 202 17.62 -0.09 0.48
CA GLY A 202 16.57 0.23 1.44
C GLY A 202 15.30 -0.60 1.28
N GLY A 203 14.15 0.04 1.50
CA GLY A 203 12.83 -0.58 1.57
C GLY A 203 12.38 -0.86 2.99
N ASN A 204 11.18 -1.41 3.11
CA ASN A 204 10.51 -1.68 4.37
C ASN A 204 10.27 -3.18 4.53
N HIS A 205 10.51 -3.69 5.73
CA HIS A 205 10.17 -5.05 6.15
C HIS A 205 9.69 -5.03 7.60
N ASN A 206 8.44 -5.47 7.84
CA ASN A 206 7.82 -5.48 9.17
C ASN A 206 7.86 -4.11 9.88
N GLY A 207 7.59 -3.04 9.15
CA GLY A 207 7.59 -1.67 9.67
C GLY A 207 8.98 -1.11 9.95
N ARG A 208 10.05 -1.79 9.53
CA ARG A 208 11.43 -1.33 9.69
C ARG A 208 12.03 -0.99 8.34
N TYR A 209 12.52 0.23 8.23
CA TYR A 209 13.32 0.65 7.08
C TYR A 209 14.67 -0.07 7.08
N LEU A 210 15.12 -0.42 5.89
CA LEU A 210 16.37 -1.10 5.61
C LEU A 210 17.40 -0.11 5.08
N SER A 211 18.68 -0.45 5.20
CA SER A 211 19.79 0.36 4.69
C SER A 211 20.85 -0.48 3.97
N ASP A 212 20.55 -1.75 3.68
CA ASP A 212 21.47 -2.61 2.96
C ASP A 212 21.42 -2.31 1.46
N LEU A 213 22.59 -2.31 0.85
CA LEU A 213 22.76 -2.29 -0.61
C LEU A 213 23.06 -3.71 -1.07
N GLN A 214 22.23 -4.21 -1.98
CA GLN A 214 22.33 -5.58 -2.49
C GLN A 214 22.43 -5.49 -4.01
N VAL A 215 23.21 -6.40 -4.60
CA VAL A 215 23.40 -6.46 -6.04
C VAL A 215 23.13 -7.86 -6.56
N LEU A 216 22.32 -7.94 -7.61
CA LEU A 216 22.11 -9.13 -8.41
C LEU A 216 22.92 -8.98 -9.70
N ASP A 217 23.89 -9.87 -9.89
CA ASP A 217 24.53 -10.02 -11.19
C ASP A 217 23.53 -10.67 -12.15
N LEU A 218 23.14 -9.96 -13.20
CA LEU A 218 22.11 -10.43 -14.14
C LEU A 218 22.63 -11.52 -15.08
N LYS A 219 23.96 -11.68 -15.21
CA LYS A 219 24.55 -12.76 -16.02
C LYS A 219 24.60 -14.07 -15.25
N SER A 220 25.05 -14.02 -14.01
CA SER A 220 25.20 -15.22 -13.17
C SER A 220 23.96 -15.52 -12.32
N LEU A 221 22.99 -14.60 -12.26
CA LEU A 221 21.82 -14.65 -11.39
C LEU A 221 22.22 -14.88 -9.92
N THR A 222 23.26 -14.19 -9.47
CA THR A 222 23.81 -14.34 -8.12
C THR A 222 23.66 -13.06 -7.32
N TRP A 223 23.00 -13.15 -6.17
CA TRP A 223 22.92 -12.08 -5.19
C TRP A 223 24.18 -11.99 -4.35
N SER A 224 24.61 -10.76 -4.09
CA SER A 224 25.64 -10.46 -3.11
C SER A 224 25.33 -9.16 -2.39
N LYS A 225 25.77 -9.07 -1.13
CA LYS A 225 25.69 -7.85 -0.35
C LYS A 225 26.87 -6.95 -0.72
N VAL A 226 26.59 -5.67 -0.93
CA VAL A 226 27.63 -4.65 -1.15
C VAL A 226 27.96 -4.00 0.20
N ASP A 227 29.20 -4.17 0.66
CA ASP A 227 29.69 -3.52 1.86
C ASP A 227 30.07 -2.06 1.57
N ALA A 228 29.03 -1.25 1.39
CA ALA A 228 29.15 0.16 1.06
C ALA A 228 29.58 0.98 2.28
N LYS A 229 30.53 1.90 2.08
CA LYS A 229 31.00 2.83 3.11
C LYS A 229 30.45 4.22 2.83
N LEU A 230 30.05 4.97 3.87
CA LEU A 230 29.77 6.39 3.71
C LEU A 230 31.09 7.16 3.75
N GLN A 231 31.32 7.99 2.74
CA GLN A 231 32.46 8.91 2.73
C GLN A 231 32.25 9.96 3.81
N ALA A 232 33.16 10.01 4.79
CA ALA A 232 33.10 10.98 5.87
C ALA A 232 33.34 12.40 5.32
N GLY A 233 32.34 13.28 5.44
CA GLY A 233 32.55 14.71 5.33
C GLY A 233 33.43 15.22 6.48
N THR A 234 34.03 16.39 6.32
CA THR A 234 34.91 17.08 7.29
C THR A 234 34.16 17.52 8.56
N SER A 235 33.66 16.56 9.35
CA SER A 235 33.12 16.80 10.70
C SER A 235 33.46 15.63 11.63
N ASP A 236 34.09 15.97 12.76
CA ASP A 236 34.66 15.07 13.77
C ASP A 236 33.60 14.27 14.56
N SER A 237 33.01 13.24 13.96
CA SER A 237 32.39 12.16 14.73
C SER A 237 32.61 10.80 14.07
N ALA A 238 33.78 10.21 14.34
CA ALA A 238 34.13 8.85 13.97
C ALA A 238 33.31 7.83 14.79
N LYS A 239 32.06 7.60 14.39
CA LYS A 239 31.35 6.33 14.57
C LYS A 239 30.86 5.94 13.18
N THR A 240 31.22 4.74 12.72
CA THR A 240 30.85 4.12 11.43
C THR A 240 29.57 4.71 10.86
N ALA A 241 29.70 5.71 9.98
CA ALA A 241 28.56 6.42 9.45
C ALA A 241 27.89 5.50 8.41
N GLN A 242 26.87 4.77 8.85
CA GLN A 242 26.06 3.92 7.98
C GLN A 242 24.97 4.80 7.35
N VAL A 243 24.67 4.59 6.07
CA VAL A 243 23.60 5.34 5.40
C VAL A 243 22.28 5.10 6.15
N SER A 244 21.55 6.18 6.44
CA SER A 244 20.27 6.09 7.14
C SER A 244 19.31 5.15 6.41
N PRO A 245 18.66 4.21 7.13
CA PRO A 245 17.63 3.36 6.56
C PRO A 245 16.48 4.17 5.99
N CYS A 246 15.97 3.78 4.82
CA CYS A 246 14.89 4.49 4.14
C CYS A 246 14.00 3.59 3.29
N ALA A 247 12.78 4.06 2.99
CA ALA A 247 11.82 3.44 2.08
C ALA A 247 11.06 4.53 1.29
N GLY A 248 10.45 4.19 0.16
CA GLY A 248 9.71 5.12 -0.70
C GLY A 248 10.60 6.11 -1.47
N HIS A 249 11.91 5.82 -1.57
CA HIS A 249 12.87 6.61 -2.36
C HIS A 249 13.01 6.02 -3.77
N SER A 250 13.61 6.80 -4.68
CA SER A 250 13.93 6.34 -6.03
C SER A 250 15.44 6.14 -6.18
N LEU A 251 15.86 5.06 -6.88
CA LEU A 251 17.24 4.90 -7.35
C LEU A 251 17.28 5.22 -8.85
N ILE A 252 18.15 6.14 -9.24
CA ILE A 252 18.26 6.60 -10.63
C ILE A 252 19.70 6.43 -11.10
N SER A 253 19.94 5.57 -12.09
CA SER A 253 21.24 5.46 -12.74
C SER A 253 21.51 6.65 -13.65
N CYS A 254 22.73 7.19 -13.57
CA CYS A 254 23.19 8.27 -14.41
C CYS A 254 24.69 8.10 -14.65
N GLY A 255 25.07 7.89 -15.91
CA GLY A 255 26.45 7.52 -16.27
C GLY A 255 26.88 6.20 -15.59
N ASN A 256 27.99 6.24 -14.86
CA ASN A 256 28.57 5.07 -14.17
C ASN A 256 28.22 5.01 -12.67
N LYS A 257 27.27 5.82 -12.22
CA LYS A 257 26.86 5.93 -10.82
C LYS A 257 25.33 5.90 -10.72
N PHE A 258 24.82 5.89 -9.50
CA PHE A 258 23.39 6.10 -9.29
C PHE A 258 23.12 6.94 -8.06
N PHE A 259 21.96 7.59 -8.07
CA PHE A 259 21.49 8.45 -7.01
C PHE A 259 20.34 7.81 -6.25
N SER A 260 20.31 7.97 -4.93
CA SER A 260 19.15 7.75 -4.07
C SER A 260 18.56 9.11 -3.74
N VAL A 261 17.30 9.32 -4.14
CA VAL A 261 16.59 10.58 -4.00
C VAL A 261 15.34 10.39 -3.16
N ALA A 262 15.15 11.27 -2.18
CA ALA A 262 13.99 11.30 -1.28
C ALA A 262 13.86 10.02 -0.41
N GLY A 263 12.63 9.68 -0.04
CA GLY A 263 12.27 8.57 0.84
C GLY A 263 12.03 8.96 2.29
N HIS A 264 11.22 8.16 2.96
CA HIS A 264 11.00 8.22 4.39
C HIS A 264 12.17 7.59 5.14
N THR A 265 12.61 8.29 6.17
CA THR A 265 13.54 7.80 7.19
C THR A 265 12.86 7.84 8.55
N LYS A 266 13.42 7.13 9.54
CA LYS A 266 12.89 7.17 10.91
C LYS A 266 12.94 8.58 11.51
N ASP A 267 14.03 9.28 11.23
CA ASP A 267 14.25 10.68 11.60
C ASP A 267 14.28 11.48 10.30
N PRO A 268 13.12 11.99 9.83
CA PRO A 268 13.01 12.68 8.55
C PRO A 268 13.78 14.01 8.58
N SER A 269 14.48 14.30 7.49
CA SER A 269 15.01 15.64 7.24
C SER A 269 13.90 16.59 6.82
N ASP A 270 14.11 17.90 6.94
CA ASP A 270 13.14 18.89 6.47
C ASP A 270 13.03 18.90 4.94
N SER A 271 14.14 18.63 4.24
CA SER A 271 14.23 18.64 2.78
C SER A 271 14.72 17.31 2.21
N ILE A 272 14.47 17.08 0.91
CA ILE A 272 15.02 15.94 0.18
C ILE A 272 16.54 15.93 0.29
N THR A 273 17.09 14.77 0.63
CA THR A 273 18.53 14.50 0.59
C THR A 273 18.85 13.68 -0.66
N VAL A 274 19.88 14.09 -1.40
CA VAL A 274 20.41 13.34 -2.55
C VAL A 274 21.68 12.62 -2.13
N LYS A 275 21.71 11.31 -2.33
CA LYS A 275 22.89 10.48 -2.06
C LYS A 275 23.38 9.88 -3.37
N GLU A 276 24.67 9.96 -3.62
CA GLU A 276 25.30 9.31 -4.78
C GLU A 276 26.01 8.05 -4.32
N PHE A 277 25.87 6.97 -5.07
CA PHE A 277 26.70 5.78 -4.91
C PHE A 277 27.62 5.60 -6.10
N ASP A 278 28.90 5.38 -5.81
CA ASP A 278 29.91 5.00 -6.78
C ASP A 278 30.22 3.50 -6.66
N PRO A 279 29.81 2.68 -7.65
CA PRO A 279 30.08 1.25 -7.67
C PRO A 279 31.56 0.88 -7.79
N HIS A 280 32.41 1.78 -8.30
CA HIS A 280 33.84 1.50 -8.45
C HIS A 280 34.56 1.55 -7.10
N THR A 281 34.20 2.52 -6.27
CA THR A 281 34.77 2.70 -4.93
C THR A 281 33.95 2.02 -3.83
N CYS A 282 32.74 1.54 -4.14
CA CYS A 282 31.75 1.05 -3.19
C CYS A 282 31.46 2.07 -2.08
N THR A 283 31.33 3.34 -2.44
CA THR A 283 31.09 4.41 -1.48
C THR A 283 29.80 5.17 -1.77
N TRP A 284 29.10 5.50 -0.68
CA TRP A 284 28.05 6.50 -0.68
C TRP A 284 28.64 7.87 -0.34
N SER A 285 28.15 8.90 -1.00
CA SER A 285 28.40 10.29 -0.65
C SER A 285 27.07 11.05 -0.56
N ILE A 286 26.98 12.01 0.36
CA ILE A 286 25.86 12.94 0.40
C ILE A 286 26.19 14.06 -0.57
N VAL A 287 25.35 14.22 -1.59
CA VAL A 287 25.55 15.24 -2.62
C VAL A 287 25.06 16.57 -2.05
N LYS A 288 25.96 17.56 -2.03
CA LYS A 288 25.58 18.92 -1.70
C LYS A 288 24.76 19.49 -2.85
N THR A 289 23.53 19.88 -2.55
CA THR A 289 22.64 20.55 -3.50
C THR A 289 22.47 22.03 -3.14
N TYR A 290 22.06 22.82 -4.13
CA TYR A 290 21.87 24.26 -4.05
C TYR A 290 20.42 24.63 -4.41
N GLY A 291 20.06 25.90 -4.30
CA GLY A 291 18.69 26.36 -4.57
C GLY A 291 17.74 26.07 -3.41
N LYS A 292 16.47 25.78 -3.73
CA LYS A 292 15.40 25.54 -2.75
C LYS A 292 15.01 24.06 -2.78
N PRO A 293 15.65 23.19 -1.98
CA PRO A 293 15.34 21.78 -2.01
C PRO A 293 13.90 21.54 -1.51
N PRO A 294 13.13 20.66 -2.19
CA PRO A 294 11.77 20.32 -1.79
C PRO A 294 11.70 19.66 -0.42
N VAL A 295 10.52 19.71 0.21
CA VAL A 295 10.25 19.00 1.48
C VAL A 295 10.54 17.50 1.34
N SER A 296 11.11 16.90 2.39
CA SER A 296 11.34 15.46 2.43
C SER A 296 10.04 14.69 2.30
N ARG A 297 10.05 13.65 1.46
CA ARG A 297 8.85 12.92 1.03
C ARG A 297 9.17 11.48 0.65
N GLY A 298 8.16 10.62 0.62
CA GLY A 298 8.22 9.27 0.06
C GLY A 298 7.08 9.01 -0.93
N GLY A 299 7.22 7.97 -1.75
CA GLY A 299 6.20 7.61 -2.75
C GLY A 299 6.08 8.62 -3.90
N GLN A 300 7.07 9.51 -4.06
CA GLN A 300 7.21 10.40 -5.22
C GLN A 300 7.69 9.62 -6.45
N SER A 301 7.41 10.15 -7.63
CA SER A 301 8.14 9.76 -8.85
C SER A 301 9.38 10.62 -9.03
N VAL A 302 10.44 10.03 -9.56
CA VAL A 302 11.67 10.71 -9.98
C VAL A 302 12.02 10.19 -11.38
N THR A 303 12.03 11.06 -12.37
CA THR A 303 12.28 10.71 -13.77
C THR A 303 13.48 11.48 -14.28
N LEU A 304 14.46 10.77 -14.85
CA LEU A 304 15.59 11.38 -15.54
C LEU A 304 15.14 11.87 -16.92
N VAL A 305 15.38 13.16 -17.21
CA VAL A 305 15.12 13.79 -18.51
C VAL A 305 16.38 14.54 -18.92
N GLY A 306 17.08 14.03 -19.94
CA GLY A 306 18.41 14.51 -20.30
C GLY A 306 19.38 14.47 -19.10
N THR A 307 19.80 15.63 -18.62
CA THR A 307 20.70 15.82 -17.46
C THR A 307 19.98 16.33 -16.20
N THR A 308 18.65 16.25 -16.17
CA THR A 308 17.84 16.74 -15.05
C THR A 308 16.98 15.65 -14.43
N LEU A 309 16.74 15.71 -13.13
CA LEU A 309 15.76 14.86 -12.44
C LEU A 309 14.48 15.67 -12.21
N VAL A 310 13.37 15.17 -12.73
CA VAL A 310 12.05 15.73 -12.49
C VAL A 310 11.37 14.93 -11.38
N VAL A 311 10.98 15.61 -10.30
CA VAL A 311 10.35 15.02 -9.11
C VAL A 311 8.91 15.50 -9.02
N PHE A 312 7.96 14.58 -8.87
CA PHE A 312 6.55 14.92 -8.73
C PHE A 312 5.87 14.19 -7.57
N GLY A 313 5.05 14.95 -6.83
CA GLY A 313 4.12 14.42 -5.82
C GLY A 313 4.81 13.75 -4.64
N GLY A 314 4.19 12.70 -4.10
CA GLY A 314 4.61 11.97 -2.91
C GLY A 314 3.87 12.42 -1.65
N GLU A 315 4.32 11.92 -0.50
CA GLU A 315 3.79 12.23 0.82
C GLU A 315 4.90 12.73 1.75
N ASP A 316 4.68 13.82 2.47
CA ASP A 316 5.63 14.35 3.44
C ASP A 316 5.56 13.64 4.81
N ALA A 317 6.48 13.99 5.72
CA ALA A 317 6.49 13.41 7.08
C ALA A 317 5.23 13.72 7.92
N LYS A 318 4.40 14.69 7.52
CA LYS A 318 3.13 15.07 8.16
C LYS A 318 1.94 14.36 7.52
N ARG A 319 2.17 13.40 6.60
CA ARG A 319 1.16 12.70 5.81
C ARG A 319 0.36 13.63 4.87
N CYS A 320 0.96 14.75 4.49
CA CYS A 320 0.40 15.62 3.47
C CYS A 320 0.82 15.08 2.10
N LEU A 321 -0.19 14.70 1.31
CA LEU A 321 0.00 14.35 -0.09
C LEU A 321 0.33 15.59 -0.90
N LEU A 322 1.21 15.44 -1.87
CA LEU A 322 1.77 16.53 -2.66
C LEU A 322 1.46 16.34 -4.14
N ASN A 323 1.45 17.45 -4.89
CA ASN A 323 1.34 17.50 -6.36
C ASN A 323 2.24 18.61 -6.96
N ASP A 324 3.28 19.00 -6.23
CA ASP A 324 4.30 19.94 -6.66
C ASP A 324 5.30 19.26 -7.60
N LEU A 325 5.95 20.08 -8.43
CA LEU A 325 6.93 19.69 -9.44
C LEU A 325 8.26 20.37 -9.12
N HIS A 326 9.33 19.58 -9.03
CA HIS A 326 10.68 20.08 -8.76
C HIS A 326 11.65 19.53 -9.79
N ILE A 327 12.62 20.34 -10.19
CA ILE A 327 13.69 19.92 -11.10
C ILE A 327 15.03 20.04 -10.38
N LEU A 328 15.82 18.98 -10.42
CA LEU A 328 17.22 19.00 -10.01
C LEU A 328 18.11 18.88 -11.24
N ASP A 329 18.87 19.92 -11.53
CA ASP A 329 19.93 19.89 -12.54
C ASP A 329 21.12 19.08 -11.99
N LEU A 330 21.51 18.00 -12.68
CA LEU A 330 22.61 17.12 -12.23
C LEU A 330 24.01 17.66 -12.56
N GLU A 331 24.14 18.66 -13.43
CA GLU A 331 25.41 19.31 -13.73
C GLU A 331 25.77 20.33 -12.65
N THR A 332 24.78 21.12 -12.22
CA THR A 332 24.96 22.19 -11.21
C THR A 332 24.57 21.76 -9.80
N MET A 333 23.84 20.66 -9.65
CA MET A 333 23.22 20.19 -8.41
C MET A 333 22.30 21.24 -7.77
N THR A 334 21.57 21.99 -8.59
CA THR A 334 20.66 23.07 -8.15
C THR A 334 19.21 22.64 -8.30
N TRP A 335 18.43 22.86 -7.24
CA TRP A 335 16.98 22.67 -7.24
C TRP A 335 16.26 23.92 -7.71
N ASP A 336 15.36 23.71 -8.67
CA ASP A 336 14.41 24.69 -9.16
C ASP A 336 12.98 24.25 -8.82
N ASP A 337 12.22 25.20 -8.27
CA ASP A 337 10.78 25.10 -8.03
C ASP A 337 10.10 25.53 -9.34
N VAL A 338 9.27 24.67 -9.93
CA VAL A 338 8.75 24.90 -11.27
C VAL A 338 7.24 25.00 -11.28
N ASP A 339 6.77 26.20 -11.62
CA ASP A 339 5.36 26.44 -11.88
C ASP A 339 4.98 25.93 -13.26
N ALA A 340 4.02 25.01 -13.30
CA ALA A 340 3.41 24.53 -14.53
C ALA A 340 1.96 25.01 -14.64
N ILE A 341 1.53 25.33 -15.85
CA ILE A 341 0.16 25.77 -16.15
C ILE A 341 -0.73 24.57 -16.52
N GLY A 342 -2.03 24.80 -16.68
CA GLY A 342 -2.99 23.76 -17.02
C GLY A 342 -3.59 23.09 -15.78
N THR A 343 -4.06 21.85 -15.94
CA THR A 343 -4.71 21.10 -14.85
C THR A 343 -3.78 19.99 -14.35
N PRO A 344 -3.02 20.22 -13.26
CA PRO A 344 -2.10 19.21 -12.75
C PRO A 344 -2.84 17.98 -12.18
N PRO A 345 -2.11 16.88 -11.93
CA PRO A 345 -2.62 15.78 -11.13
C PRO A 345 -3.01 16.25 -9.73
N ALA A 346 -4.06 15.65 -9.17
CA ALA A 346 -4.40 15.83 -7.76
C ALA A 346 -3.26 15.31 -6.85
N PRO A 347 -3.11 15.84 -5.62
CA PRO A 347 -2.14 15.34 -4.65
C PRO A 347 -2.17 13.82 -4.50
N ARG A 348 -1.00 13.18 -4.64
CA ARG A 348 -0.90 11.72 -4.73
C ARG A 348 0.47 11.18 -4.35
N SER A 349 0.50 9.97 -3.80
CA SER A 349 1.69 9.14 -3.63
C SER A 349 1.59 7.86 -4.47
N ASP A 350 2.70 7.14 -4.60
CA ASP A 350 2.77 5.78 -5.14
C ASP A 350 2.20 5.66 -6.56
N HIS A 351 2.39 6.72 -7.34
CA HIS A 351 2.16 6.77 -8.78
C HIS A 351 3.47 6.42 -9.50
N VAL A 352 3.38 6.19 -10.81
CA VAL A 352 4.54 6.04 -11.68
C VAL A 352 4.61 7.19 -12.67
N ALA A 353 5.81 7.50 -13.12
CA ALA A 353 6.04 8.46 -14.20
C ALA A 353 7.00 7.89 -15.25
N ALA A 354 6.86 8.37 -16.49
CA ALA A 354 7.72 8.04 -17.61
C ALA A 354 8.02 9.30 -18.43
N CYS A 355 9.22 9.36 -18.99
CA CYS A 355 9.58 10.37 -19.97
C CYS A 355 9.43 9.80 -21.38
N HIS A 356 8.79 10.55 -22.26
CA HIS A 356 8.70 10.25 -23.69
C HIS A 356 9.36 11.36 -24.51
N ALA A 357 10.27 10.97 -25.41
CA ALA A 357 10.98 11.84 -26.34
C ALA A 357 11.69 13.05 -25.69
N ASP A 358 12.19 12.88 -24.46
CA ASP A 358 12.84 13.92 -23.65
C ASP A 358 12.02 15.22 -23.49
N ARG A 359 10.70 15.13 -23.67
CA ARG A 359 9.80 16.29 -23.67
C ARG A 359 8.53 16.08 -22.87
N TYR A 360 7.94 14.89 -22.94
CA TYR A 360 6.65 14.65 -22.31
C TYR A 360 6.84 13.81 -21.05
N LEU A 361 6.51 14.37 -19.90
CA LEU A 361 6.43 13.63 -18.64
C LEU A 361 5.00 13.10 -18.47
N LEU A 362 4.86 11.78 -18.50
CA LEU A 362 3.60 11.08 -18.28
C LEU A 362 3.50 10.67 -16.81
N ILE A 363 2.34 10.87 -16.19
CA ILE A 363 2.04 10.45 -14.81
C ILE A 363 0.78 9.60 -14.82
N PHE A 364 0.87 8.40 -14.23
CA PHE A 364 -0.24 7.46 -14.19
C PHE A 364 -0.51 6.91 -12.78
N GLY A 365 -1.78 6.97 -12.39
CA GLY A 365 -2.31 6.35 -11.17
C GLY A 365 -1.84 7.05 -9.89
N GLY A 366 -1.63 6.25 -8.85
CA GLY A 366 -1.31 6.71 -7.50
C GLY A 366 -2.52 6.78 -6.60
N GLY A 367 -2.31 7.14 -5.34
CA GLY A 367 -3.33 7.13 -4.32
C GLY A 367 -3.43 8.45 -3.55
N SER A 368 -4.64 8.74 -3.13
CA SER A 368 -4.91 9.52 -1.93
C SER A 368 -5.14 8.57 -0.74
N HIS A 369 -5.32 9.14 0.45
CA HIS A 369 -5.70 8.37 1.65
C HIS A 369 -6.99 7.57 1.51
N ALA A 370 -7.86 7.91 0.56
CA ALA A 370 -9.17 7.29 0.40
C ALA A 370 -9.37 6.55 -0.94
N THR A 371 -8.68 6.99 -1.99
CA THR A 371 -8.97 6.56 -3.37
C THR A 371 -7.70 6.40 -4.18
N CYS A 372 -7.62 5.35 -4.98
CA CYS A 372 -6.62 5.22 -6.03
C CYS A 372 -7.13 5.88 -7.31
N PHE A 373 -6.20 6.35 -8.14
CA PHE A 373 -6.46 6.99 -9.42
C PHE A 373 -6.11 6.06 -10.58
N ASN A 374 -6.72 6.31 -11.75
CA ASN A 374 -6.35 5.75 -13.04
C ASN A 374 -6.28 6.84 -14.14
N ASP A 375 -6.11 8.10 -13.73
CA ASP A 375 -5.92 9.19 -14.68
C ASP A 375 -4.49 9.18 -15.23
N LEU A 376 -4.38 9.53 -16.51
CA LEU A 376 -3.12 9.79 -17.19
C LEU A 376 -3.00 11.30 -17.41
N HIS A 377 -1.90 11.86 -16.92
CA HIS A 377 -1.53 13.25 -17.15
C HIS A 377 -0.26 13.33 -17.96
N VAL A 378 -0.16 14.36 -18.79
CA VAL A 378 1.04 14.63 -19.59
C VAL A 378 1.43 16.08 -19.40
N LEU A 379 2.65 16.29 -18.91
CA LEU A 379 3.31 17.59 -18.87
C LEU A 379 4.24 17.70 -20.07
N ASP A 380 4.03 18.71 -20.90
CA ASP A 380 5.01 19.12 -21.90
C ASP A 380 6.09 19.95 -21.19
N LEU A 381 7.29 19.40 -21.03
CA LEU A 381 8.42 20.03 -20.34
C LEU A 381 8.99 21.23 -21.11
N GLN A 382 8.63 21.40 -22.39
CA GLN A 382 9.03 22.57 -23.16
C GLN A 382 8.11 23.77 -22.90
N THR A 383 6.80 23.54 -22.82
CA THR A 383 5.81 24.59 -22.57
C THR A 383 5.43 24.74 -21.10
N MET A 384 5.82 23.77 -20.27
CA MET A 384 5.42 23.62 -18.88
C MET A 384 3.89 23.60 -18.70
N GLU A 385 3.18 22.90 -19.60
CA GLU A 385 1.72 22.81 -19.60
C GLU A 385 1.23 21.38 -19.35
N TRP A 386 0.38 21.22 -18.33
CA TRP A 386 -0.32 19.98 -18.02
C TRP A 386 -1.54 19.78 -18.93
N SER A 387 -1.66 18.56 -19.43
CA SER A 387 -2.81 18.10 -20.20
C SER A 387 -3.30 16.73 -19.72
N ARG A 388 -4.57 16.44 -20.01
CA ARG A 388 -5.20 15.13 -19.77
C ARG A 388 -5.67 14.57 -21.11
N PRO A 389 -4.80 13.90 -21.86
CA PRO A 389 -5.16 13.41 -23.19
C PRO A 389 -6.16 12.26 -23.11
N LYS A 390 -6.90 12.06 -24.20
CA LYS A 390 -7.76 10.89 -24.36
C LYS A 390 -6.91 9.65 -24.53
N GLN A 391 -7.26 8.61 -23.78
CA GLN A 391 -6.59 7.31 -23.80
C GLN A 391 -7.38 6.35 -24.70
N GLN A 392 -6.69 5.38 -25.28
CA GLN A 392 -7.27 4.32 -26.12
C GLN A 392 -6.99 2.95 -25.51
N GLY A 393 -7.74 1.93 -25.93
CA GLY A 393 -7.58 0.56 -25.44
C GLY A 393 -8.18 0.31 -24.04
N PRO A 394 -7.82 -0.81 -23.39
CA PRO A 394 -8.30 -1.16 -22.05
C PRO A 394 -7.67 -0.24 -21.01
N ILE A 395 -8.38 0.83 -20.66
CA ILE A 395 -7.93 1.79 -19.64
C ILE A 395 -7.72 1.03 -18.32
N PRO A 396 -6.53 1.16 -17.69
CA PRO A 396 -6.24 0.43 -16.47
C PRO A 396 -7.21 0.78 -15.34
N SER A 397 -7.49 -0.21 -14.47
CA SER A 397 -8.19 0.03 -13.21
C SER A 397 -7.38 0.94 -12.26
N PRO A 398 -8.06 1.69 -11.36
CA PRO A 398 -7.39 2.54 -10.37
C PRO A 398 -6.40 1.76 -9.51
N ARG A 399 -5.18 2.29 -9.34
CA ARG A 399 -4.10 1.61 -8.63
C ARG A 399 -3.06 2.56 -8.06
N ALA A 400 -2.46 2.15 -6.96
CA ALA A 400 -1.31 2.77 -6.33
C ALA A 400 -0.27 1.70 -5.98
N GLY A 401 1.00 2.09 -5.86
CA GLY A 401 2.11 1.20 -5.52
C GLY A 401 2.54 0.26 -6.65
N HIS A 402 2.06 0.49 -7.88
CA HIS A 402 2.52 -0.19 -9.08
C HIS A 402 3.91 0.29 -9.48
N ALA A 403 4.61 -0.53 -10.26
CA ALA A 403 5.91 -0.21 -10.81
C ALA A 403 5.82 0.02 -12.32
N GLY A 404 6.69 0.88 -12.85
CA GLY A 404 6.71 1.25 -14.26
C GLY A 404 8.12 1.20 -14.86
N ALA A 405 8.25 0.75 -16.10
CA ALA A 405 9.50 0.73 -16.85
C ALA A 405 9.28 1.05 -18.33
N THR A 406 10.12 1.90 -18.91
CA THR A 406 10.06 2.31 -20.32
C THR A 406 11.01 1.47 -21.16
N VAL A 407 10.52 0.96 -22.30
CA VAL A 407 11.30 0.27 -23.32
C VAL A 407 10.92 0.85 -24.68
N GLY A 408 11.79 1.68 -25.25
CA GLY A 408 11.48 2.45 -26.45
C GLY A 408 10.22 3.31 -26.27
N GLU A 409 9.25 3.13 -27.16
CA GLU A 409 7.96 3.84 -27.17
C GLU A 409 6.94 3.31 -26.16
N ASN A 410 7.25 2.21 -25.49
CA ASN A 410 6.32 1.47 -24.66
C ASN A 410 6.63 1.66 -23.18
N TRP A 411 5.59 1.98 -22.40
CA TRP A 411 5.66 2.10 -20.96
C TRP A 411 4.89 0.97 -20.30
N TYR A 412 5.63 0.05 -19.67
CA TYR A 412 5.08 -1.12 -18.99
C TYR A 412 4.75 -0.80 -17.54
N ILE A 413 3.60 -1.27 -17.07
CA ILE A 413 3.11 -1.09 -15.71
C ILE A 413 2.72 -2.45 -15.13
N VAL A 414 3.19 -2.72 -13.91
CA VAL A 414 2.99 -4.01 -13.21
C VAL A 414 2.58 -3.76 -11.76
N GLY A 415 1.64 -4.57 -11.27
CA GLY A 415 1.24 -4.62 -9.87
C GLY A 415 0.39 -3.43 -9.42
N GLY A 416 0.58 -3.05 -8.15
CA GLY A 416 -0.24 -2.07 -7.44
C GLY A 416 -1.59 -2.63 -6.98
N GLY A 417 -2.41 -1.77 -6.38
CA GLY A 417 -3.71 -2.16 -5.84
C GLY A 417 -4.65 -0.98 -5.54
N ASN A 418 -5.90 -1.30 -5.20
CA ASN A 418 -6.96 -0.33 -4.90
C ASN A 418 -7.49 -0.40 -3.45
N ASN A 419 -6.61 -0.69 -2.49
CA ASN A 419 -6.91 -0.97 -1.07
C ASN A 419 -7.76 -2.22 -0.80
N LYS A 420 -8.37 -2.85 -1.82
CA LYS A 420 -9.17 -4.08 -1.70
C LYS A 420 -8.41 -5.32 -2.19
N SER A 421 -7.73 -5.19 -3.33
CA SER A 421 -6.94 -6.26 -3.93
C SER A 421 -5.75 -5.70 -4.72
N GLY A 422 -4.68 -6.49 -4.81
CA GLY A 422 -3.62 -6.26 -5.78
C GLY A 422 -4.08 -6.53 -7.20
N VAL A 423 -3.40 -5.94 -8.19
CA VAL A 423 -3.76 -6.07 -9.61
C VAL A 423 -2.85 -7.07 -10.32
N SER A 424 -3.47 -8.00 -11.04
CA SER A 424 -2.83 -9.11 -11.74
C SER A 424 -2.33 -8.79 -13.16
N GLU A 425 -2.72 -7.64 -13.71
CA GLU A 425 -2.44 -7.32 -15.10
C GLU A 425 -1.07 -6.64 -15.24
N THR A 426 -0.29 -7.11 -16.22
CA THR A 426 0.82 -6.37 -16.81
C THR A 426 0.29 -5.60 -18.00
N LEU A 427 0.42 -4.28 -17.95
CA LEU A 427 -0.12 -3.36 -18.94
C LEU A 427 1.01 -2.66 -19.66
N VAL A 428 0.76 -2.25 -20.90
CA VAL A 428 1.68 -1.42 -21.67
C VAL A 428 0.93 -0.26 -22.29
N LEU A 429 1.47 0.95 -22.15
CA LEU A 429 1.04 2.15 -22.87
C LEU A 429 2.04 2.44 -23.98
N ASN A 430 1.58 2.47 -25.23
CA ASN A 430 2.36 3.09 -26.28
C ASN A 430 2.27 4.62 -26.11
N MET A 431 3.39 5.27 -25.76
CA MET A 431 3.41 6.67 -25.35
C MET A 431 3.13 7.63 -26.51
N SER A 432 3.48 7.25 -27.75
CA SER A 432 3.18 8.03 -28.97
C SER A 432 1.69 8.06 -29.31
N THR A 433 0.98 6.94 -29.16
CA THR A 433 -0.44 6.79 -29.55
C THR A 433 -1.42 6.89 -28.39
N LEU A 434 -0.91 6.83 -27.16
CA LEU A 434 -1.66 6.76 -25.90
C LEU A 434 -2.67 5.60 -25.86
N ALA A 435 -2.29 4.48 -26.49
CA ALA A 435 -3.05 3.25 -26.52
C ALA A 435 -2.51 2.25 -25.48
N TRP A 436 -3.39 1.83 -24.58
CA TRP A 436 -3.12 0.75 -23.64
C TRP A 436 -3.27 -0.61 -24.31
N SER A 437 -2.57 -1.61 -23.79
CA SER A 437 -2.73 -3.02 -24.12
C SER A 437 -2.39 -3.88 -22.91
N VAL A 438 -3.02 -5.05 -22.81
CA VAL A 438 -2.70 -6.05 -21.79
C VAL A 438 -1.63 -6.98 -22.36
N VAL A 439 -0.50 -7.07 -21.66
CA VAL A 439 0.63 -7.91 -22.05
C VAL A 439 0.47 -9.33 -21.50
N SER A 440 0.14 -9.41 -20.21
CA SER A 440 0.06 -10.67 -19.47
C SER A 440 -0.82 -10.50 -18.24
N THR A 441 -1.42 -11.58 -17.77
CA THR A 441 -2.24 -11.62 -16.56
C THR A 441 -1.80 -12.78 -15.70
N VAL A 442 -1.57 -12.53 -14.41
CA VAL A 442 -1.18 -13.57 -13.44
C VAL A 442 -2.32 -13.94 -12.51
N GLU A 443 -2.46 -15.22 -12.19
CA GLU A 443 -3.54 -15.68 -11.32
C GLU A 443 -3.10 -15.86 -9.86
N GLY A 444 -4.01 -15.55 -8.94
CA GLY A 444 -3.82 -15.75 -7.52
C GLY A 444 -2.96 -14.68 -6.84
N ARG A 445 -2.56 -14.97 -5.59
CA ARG A 445 -1.76 -14.06 -4.77
C ARG A 445 -0.27 -14.27 -5.07
N VAL A 446 0.22 -13.66 -6.14
CA VAL A 446 1.62 -13.73 -6.57
C VAL A 446 2.36 -12.40 -6.39
N PRO A 447 3.69 -12.39 -6.28
CA PRO A 447 4.47 -11.16 -6.09
C PRO A 447 4.24 -10.09 -7.16
N LEU A 448 3.92 -10.48 -8.39
CA LEU A 448 3.61 -9.57 -9.50
C LEU A 448 2.32 -8.76 -9.30
N ALA A 449 1.44 -9.18 -8.38
CA ALA A 449 0.24 -8.47 -7.95
C ALA A 449 0.44 -7.79 -6.59
N SER A 450 1.63 -7.20 -6.38
CA SER A 450 2.00 -6.52 -5.13
C SER A 450 2.10 -5.02 -5.30
N GLU A 451 1.95 -4.30 -4.19
CA GLU A 451 2.30 -2.89 -4.08
C GLU A 451 3.76 -2.71 -3.63
N GLY A 452 4.36 -1.56 -3.97
CA GLY A 452 5.71 -1.20 -3.56
C GLY A 452 6.80 -2.10 -4.14
N MET A 453 6.54 -2.78 -5.26
CA MET A 453 7.56 -3.53 -5.98
C MET A 453 8.39 -2.62 -6.90
N THR A 454 9.46 -3.14 -7.48
CA THR A 454 10.21 -2.43 -8.53
C THR A 454 10.14 -3.19 -9.85
N LEU A 455 10.21 -2.45 -10.95
CA LEU A 455 10.21 -2.95 -12.32
C LEU A 455 11.35 -2.25 -13.06
N LEU A 456 12.22 -3.01 -13.69
CA LEU A 456 13.42 -2.51 -14.34
C LEU A 456 13.55 -3.10 -15.73
N TYR A 457 14.06 -2.31 -16.66
CA TYR A 457 14.48 -2.78 -17.96
C TYR A 457 15.95 -3.22 -17.94
N SER A 458 16.24 -4.33 -18.61
CA SER A 458 17.60 -4.78 -18.89
C SER A 458 17.67 -5.39 -20.28
N ASN A 459 18.65 -4.99 -21.08
CA ASN A 459 19.01 -5.70 -22.30
C ASN A 459 20.13 -6.69 -21.99
N TYR A 460 19.91 -7.98 -22.24
CA TYR A 460 20.92 -9.01 -22.06
C TYR A 460 21.00 -9.92 -23.28
N SER A 461 22.20 -10.09 -23.82
CA SER A 461 22.46 -10.91 -25.00
C SER A 461 21.62 -10.54 -26.23
N GLY A 462 21.27 -9.25 -26.38
CA GLY A 462 20.44 -8.75 -27.47
C GLY A 462 18.93 -8.96 -27.27
N GLU A 463 18.52 -9.45 -26.10
CA GLU A 463 17.12 -9.68 -25.74
C GLU A 463 16.71 -8.71 -24.65
N ASP A 464 15.51 -8.15 -24.79
CA ASP A 464 14.95 -7.19 -23.85
C ASP A 464 14.18 -7.91 -22.74
N TYR A 465 14.48 -7.56 -21.50
CA TYR A 465 13.82 -8.11 -20.32
C TYR A 465 13.26 -7.02 -19.44
N LEU A 466 12.06 -7.25 -18.92
CA LEU A 466 11.59 -6.60 -17.72
C LEU A 466 11.90 -7.49 -16.53
N ILE A 467 12.47 -6.91 -15.48
CA ILE A 467 12.83 -7.59 -14.25
C ILE A 467 12.05 -6.95 -13.11
N SER A 468 11.32 -7.76 -12.34
CA SER A 468 10.61 -7.30 -11.16
C SER A 468 11.14 -7.95 -9.89
N PHE A 469 11.10 -7.19 -8.80
CA PHE A 469 11.56 -7.66 -7.49
C PHE A 469 10.79 -7.00 -6.35
N GLY A 470 10.61 -7.76 -5.26
CA GLY A 470 10.02 -7.27 -4.03
C GLY A 470 8.50 -7.13 -4.09
N GLY A 471 7.98 -6.26 -3.23
CA GLY A 471 6.55 -5.95 -3.11
C GLY A 471 5.89 -6.61 -1.90
N TYR A 472 4.71 -6.10 -1.59
CA TYR A 472 3.81 -6.61 -0.55
C TYR A 472 2.39 -6.85 -1.10
N ASN A 473 1.83 -8.01 -0.83
CA ASN A 473 0.42 -8.34 -1.12
C ASN A 473 -0.25 -9.07 0.06
N GLY A 474 0.16 -8.71 1.28
CA GLY A 474 -0.07 -9.49 2.50
C GLY A 474 1.09 -10.40 2.87
N ARG A 475 1.99 -10.69 1.92
CA ARG A 475 3.32 -11.29 2.17
C ARG A 475 4.38 -10.45 1.48
N TYR A 476 5.53 -10.28 2.16
CA TYR A 476 6.70 -9.65 1.54
C TYR A 476 7.36 -10.63 0.58
N SER A 477 7.79 -10.15 -0.58
CA SER A 477 8.54 -10.96 -1.55
C SER A 477 10.02 -10.58 -1.61
N ASN A 478 10.87 -11.57 -1.88
CA ASN A 478 12.24 -11.39 -2.41
C ASN A 478 12.46 -12.25 -3.66
N GLU A 479 11.38 -12.64 -4.33
CA GLU A 479 11.45 -13.34 -5.61
C GLU A 479 11.80 -12.35 -6.72
N VAL A 480 12.52 -12.86 -7.72
CA VAL A 480 12.87 -12.13 -8.93
C VAL A 480 12.08 -12.75 -10.07
N TYR A 481 11.31 -11.95 -10.78
CA TYR A 481 10.62 -12.39 -12.00
C TYR A 481 11.20 -11.67 -13.20
N ALA A 482 11.22 -12.35 -14.35
CA ALA A 482 11.59 -11.75 -15.62
C ALA A 482 10.51 -12.02 -16.67
N LEU A 483 10.24 -11.00 -17.48
CA LEU A 483 9.44 -11.09 -18.69
C LEU A 483 10.36 -10.82 -19.87
N LYS A 484 10.47 -11.80 -20.78
CA LYS A 484 11.16 -11.59 -22.05
C LYS A 484 10.24 -10.82 -22.99
N LEU A 485 10.68 -9.65 -23.45
CA LEU A 485 9.95 -8.86 -24.43
C LEU A 485 10.28 -9.39 -25.83
N SER A 486 9.25 -9.74 -26.58
CA SER A 486 9.41 -10.21 -27.95
C SER A 486 9.59 -9.00 -28.86
N VAL A 487 10.76 -8.89 -29.50
CA VAL A 487 11.02 -7.85 -30.50
C VAL A 487 10.09 -8.04 -31.69
N LYS A 488 8.94 -7.36 -31.71
CA LYS A 488 8.25 -7.10 -32.97
C LYS A 488 9.01 -5.99 -33.69
N LEU A 489 9.95 -6.39 -34.54
CA LEU A 489 10.54 -5.51 -35.55
C LEU A 489 9.44 -5.06 -36.51
N ASP A 490 8.70 -4.00 -36.16
CA ASP A 490 7.95 -3.23 -37.16
C ASP A 490 8.92 -2.28 -37.88
N LEU A 491 9.75 -2.88 -38.72
CA LEU A 491 10.54 -2.19 -39.75
C LEU A 491 10.26 -2.88 -41.09
N GLN A 492 9.05 -2.65 -41.62
CA GLN A 492 8.82 -2.68 -43.06
C GLN A 492 8.68 -1.25 -43.57
N SER A 493 9.82 -0.57 -43.70
CA SER A 493 9.98 0.43 -44.75
C SER A 493 9.98 -0.33 -46.09
N SER A 494 8.81 -0.52 -46.70
CA SER A 494 8.75 -0.94 -48.10
C SER A 494 9.03 0.26 -48.99
N THR A 495 10.31 0.60 -49.13
CA THR A 495 10.82 1.29 -50.32
C THR A 495 10.75 0.29 -51.46
N LYS A 496 9.71 0.35 -52.28
CA LYS A 496 9.72 -0.21 -53.63
C LYS A 496 9.80 0.94 -54.61
N ASP A 497 11.02 1.20 -55.07
CA ASP A 497 11.25 1.83 -56.36
C ASP A 497 10.60 0.96 -57.44
N GLN A 498 9.74 1.59 -58.22
CA GLN A 498 9.22 1.07 -59.48
C GLN A 498 9.68 2.04 -60.57
N PRO A 499 10.31 1.58 -61.67
CA PRO A 499 10.41 2.40 -62.86
C PRO A 499 9.26 2.06 -63.83
N THR A 500 8.46 3.10 -64.10
CA THR A 500 7.96 3.61 -65.41
C THR A 500 7.27 2.63 -66.37
N SER A 501 6.19 2.92 -67.08
CA SER A 501 5.42 4.09 -67.53
C SER A 501 4.13 3.49 -68.13
N ASP A 502 2.97 4.13 -68.30
CA ASP A 502 2.71 5.49 -68.72
C ASP A 502 1.19 5.79 -68.59
N SER A 503 0.88 7.02 -68.19
CA SER A 503 -0.27 7.86 -68.61
C SER A 503 -1.73 7.37 -68.52
N THR A 504 -2.34 7.73 -67.39
CA THR A 504 -3.64 8.40 -67.18
C THR A 504 -4.77 8.45 -68.25
N SER A 505 -5.97 8.16 -67.73
CA SER A 505 -7.26 8.88 -67.84
C SER A 505 -8.29 8.43 -68.89
N ARG A 506 -9.46 7.93 -68.43
CA ARG A 506 -10.69 8.71 -68.12
C ARG A 506 -11.84 7.79 -67.69
N VAL A 507 -12.75 8.37 -66.91
CA VAL A 507 -13.97 7.78 -66.32
C VAL A 507 -15.18 8.09 -67.22
N LEU A 508 -16.18 7.20 -67.14
CA LEU A 508 -17.64 7.35 -67.37
C LEU A 508 -18.23 6.62 -68.60
N GLU A 509 -19.20 5.78 -68.24
CA GLU A 509 -20.25 5.01 -68.96
C GLU A 509 -21.04 5.83 -70.02
N PRO A 510 -21.97 5.28 -70.86
CA PRO A 510 -22.79 4.07 -70.65
C PRO A 510 -23.22 3.26 -71.89
N GLU A 511 -24.16 2.33 -71.65
CA GLU A 511 -25.27 1.89 -72.50
C GLU A 511 -25.20 0.57 -73.31
N VAL A 512 -26.32 -0.13 -73.12
CA VAL A 512 -26.91 -1.29 -73.78
C VAL A 512 -26.92 -1.13 -75.30
N GLU A 513 -26.63 -2.19 -76.07
CA GLU A 513 -27.41 -2.51 -77.28
C GLU A 513 -27.11 -3.88 -77.91
N ILE A 514 -28.06 -4.25 -78.77
CA ILE A 514 -28.50 -5.58 -79.15
C ILE A 514 -28.03 -5.93 -80.59
N SER A 515 -27.79 -7.24 -80.81
CA SER A 515 -27.98 -8.02 -82.07
C SER A 515 -26.99 -8.05 -83.24
N GLN A 516 -26.79 -9.32 -83.69
CA GLN A 516 -26.75 -9.85 -85.07
C GLN A 516 -25.52 -9.51 -85.96
N ASP A 517 -24.97 -10.36 -86.85
CA ASP A 517 -25.36 -11.65 -87.45
C ASP A 517 -24.13 -12.39 -88.05
N GLY A 518 -24.22 -13.72 -88.18
CA GLY A 518 -23.77 -14.50 -89.36
C GLY A 518 -22.34 -15.04 -89.52
N LYS A 519 -22.13 -16.36 -89.27
CA LYS A 519 -21.78 -17.41 -90.28
C LYS A 519 -21.35 -18.79 -89.69
N ILE A 520 -22.25 -19.80 -89.79
CA ILE A 520 -22.17 -21.12 -90.50
C ILE A 520 -20.75 -21.79 -90.55
N ARG A 521 -20.42 -23.04 -90.12
CA ARG A 521 -20.97 -24.45 -90.07
C ARG A 521 -20.08 -25.19 -89.01
N GLU A 522 -20.42 -26.29 -88.34
CA GLU A 522 -20.95 -27.59 -88.78
C GLU A 522 -21.36 -28.44 -87.55
N ILE A 523 -22.15 -29.48 -87.80
CA ILE A 523 -23.01 -30.22 -86.87
C ILE A 523 -22.27 -31.41 -86.24
N ALA A 524 -22.35 -31.57 -84.90
CA ALA A 524 -22.57 -32.86 -84.24
C ALA A 524 -23.00 -32.63 -82.78
N MET A 525 -24.13 -33.22 -82.42
CA MET A 525 -24.76 -33.19 -81.11
C MET A 525 -23.90 -33.88 -80.06
N ASP A 526 -23.77 -33.27 -78.88
CA ASP A 526 -24.13 -33.97 -77.64
C ASP A 526 -24.77 -32.99 -76.67
N ASN A 527 -25.99 -33.34 -76.30
CA ASN A 527 -26.96 -32.53 -75.61
C ASN A 527 -27.28 -33.23 -74.29
N ALA A 528 -26.48 -32.99 -73.25
CA ALA A 528 -26.80 -33.39 -71.87
C ALA A 528 -25.82 -32.75 -70.88
N ASP A 529 -25.90 -31.45 -70.60
CA ASP A 529 -25.15 -30.92 -69.43
C ASP A 529 -25.60 -29.55 -68.88
N SER A 530 -26.60 -28.88 -69.46
CA SER A 530 -27.02 -27.54 -69.00
C SER A 530 -28.10 -27.54 -67.90
N LYS A 531 -28.78 -28.67 -67.68
CA LYS A 531 -29.84 -28.77 -66.67
C LYS A 531 -29.29 -29.12 -65.27
N ASN A 532 -28.30 -30.00 -65.17
CA ASN A 532 -27.69 -30.38 -63.89
C ASN A 532 -26.89 -29.26 -63.23
N ARG A 533 -26.22 -28.39 -64.00
CA ARG A 533 -25.39 -27.30 -63.42
C ARG A 533 -26.20 -26.20 -62.74
N ASN A 534 -27.42 -25.91 -63.23
CA ASN A 534 -28.29 -24.90 -62.61
C ASN A 534 -28.98 -25.43 -61.36
N ASP A 535 -29.32 -26.71 -61.32
CA ASP A 535 -29.94 -27.33 -60.14
C ASP A 535 -28.90 -27.50 -59.02
N GLU A 536 -27.66 -27.91 -59.33
CA GLU A 536 -26.56 -27.97 -58.35
C GLU A 536 -26.15 -26.59 -57.82
N ALA A 537 -26.09 -25.56 -58.68
CA ALA A 537 -25.78 -24.20 -58.26
C ALA A 537 -26.86 -23.60 -57.34
N ASN A 538 -28.13 -23.87 -57.63
CA ASN A 538 -29.24 -23.43 -56.78
C ASN A 538 -29.27 -24.17 -55.44
N GLU A 539 -28.98 -25.47 -55.41
CA GLU A 539 -28.86 -26.23 -54.16
C GLU A 539 -27.69 -25.76 -53.30
N GLN A 540 -26.54 -25.45 -53.90
CA GLN A 540 -25.39 -24.88 -53.18
C GLN A 540 -25.71 -23.50 -52.58
N LEU A 541 -26.45 -22.66 -53.31
CA LEU A 541 -26.84 -21.34 -52.83
C LEU A 541 -27.88 -21.41 -51.70
N LEU A 542 -28.82 -22.35 -51.80
CA LEU A 542 -29.78 -22.64 -50.72
C LEU A 542 -29.09 -23.20 -49.47
N ALA A 543 -28.10 -24.07 -49.64
CA ALA A 543 -27.30 -24.61 -48.53
C ALA A 543 -26.49 -23.51 -47.85
N ALA A 544 -25.88 -22.60 -48.62
CA ALA A 544 -25.14 -21.45 -48.09
C ALA A 544 -26.05 -20.50 -47.29
N LEU A 545 -27.22 -20.14 -47.85
CA LEU A 545 -28.19 -19.28 -47.16
C LEU A 545 -28.74 -19.94 -45.88
N LYS A 546 -28.90 -21.27 -45.87
CA LYS A 546 -29.33 -21.99 -44.67
C LYS A 546 -28.24 -21.98 -43.59
N ALA A 547 -26.98 -22.18 -43.97
CA ALA A 547 -25.86 -22.10 -43.03
C ALA A 547 -25.71 -20.70 -42.43
N GLU A 548 -25.82 -19.65 -43.25
CA GLU A 548 -25.78 -18.26 -42.79
C GLU A 548 -26.95 -17.93 -41.85
N LYS A 549 -28.15 -18.44 -42.16
CA LYS A 549 -29.32 -18.31 -41.29
C LYS A 549 -29.09 -18.98 -39.92
N ASP A 550 -28.58 -20.21 -39.92
CA ASP A 550 -28.32 -20.96 -38.68
C ASP A 550 -27.23 -20.27 -37.83
N GLU A 551 -26.22 -19.66 -38.48
CA GLU A 551 -25.18 -18.86 -37.81
C GLU A 551 -25.72 -17.55 -37.22
N LEU A 552 -26.60 -16.85 -37.94
CA LEU A 552 -27.27 -15.65 -37.44
C LEU A 552 -28.21 -15.96 -36.27
N GLU A 553 -28.97 -17.06 -36.33
CA GLU A 553 -29.82 -17.50 -35.21
C GLU A 553 -28.97 -17.89 -33.98
N ALA A 554 -27.83 -18.55 -34.16
CA ALA A 554 -26.90 -18.86 -33.07
C ALA A 554 -26.28 -17.60 -32.45
N THR A 555 -25.98 -16.58 -33.26
CA THR A 555 -25.44 -15.30 -32.79
C THR A 555 -26.50 -14.50 -32.03
N LEU A 556 -27.73 -14.44 -32.53
CA LEU A 556 -28.85 -13.78 -31.86
C LEU A 556 -29.16 -14.40 -30.48
N ASN A 557 -29.10 -15.72 -30.37
CA ASN A 557 -29.30 -16.42 -29.09
C ASN A 557 -28.18 -16.10 -28.07
N ARG A 558 -26.93 -15.96 -28.55
CA ARG A 558 -25.78 -15.60 -27.71
C ARG A 558 -25.86 -14.16 -27.21
N GLU A 559 -26.20 -13.23 -28.09
CA GLU A 559 -26.46 -11.82 -27.76
C GLU A 559 -27.64 -11.70 -26.78
N GLY A 560 -28.69 -12.49 -26.95
CA GLY A 560 -29.83 -12.56 -26.04
C GLY A 560 -29.42 -13.00 -24.63
N LEU A 561 -28.57 -14.04 -24.52
CA LEU A 561 -28.06 -14.51 -23.23
C LEU A 561 -27.16 -13.47 -22.54
N GLN A 562 -26.27 -12.82 -23.30
CA GLN A 562 -25.42 -11.74 -22.80
C GLN A 562 -26.25 -10.54 -22.33
N THR A 563 -27.31 -10.18 -23.05
CA THR A 563 -28.21 -9.08 -22.66
C THR A 563 -28.91 -9.38 -21.33
N VAL A 564 -29.29 -10.63 -21.08
CA VAL A 564 -29.89 -11.04 -19.80
C VAL A 564 -28.87 -10.97 -18.67
N GLN A 565 -27.65 -11.48 -18.88
CA GLN A 565 -26.57 -11.41 -17.89
C GLN A 565 -26.22 -9.97 -17.53
N LEU A 566 -26.06 -9.08 -18.52
CA LEU A 566 -25.77 -7.67 -18.28
C LEU A 566 -26.90 -6.97 -17.51
N LYS A 567 -28.17 -7.33 -17.75
CA LYS A 567 -29.30 -6.79 -16.98
C LYS A 567 -29.26 -7.22 -15.52
N GLU A 568 -28.90 -8.48 -15.26
CA GLU A 568 -28.75 -9.00 -13.90
C GLU A 568 -27.61 -8.28 -13.16
N GLU A 569 -26.43 -8.13 -13.80
CA GLU A 569 -25.30 -7.39 -13.25
C GLU A 569 -25.63 -5.92 -12.95
N ILE A 570 -26.39 -5.25 -13.83
CA ILE A 570 -26.86 -3.88 -13.58
C ILE A 570 -27.75 -3.83 -12.34
N THR A 571 -28.71 -4.75 -12.20
CA THR A 571 -29.60 -4.77 -11.03
C THR A 571 -28.83 -5.05 -9.73
N GLU A 572 -27.83 -5.92 -9.75
CA GLU A 572 -26.95 -6.17 -8.59
C GLU A 572 -26.07 -4.96 -8.27
N ALA A 573 -25.58 -4.25 -9.29
CA ALA A 573 -24.81 -3.03 -9.11
C ALA A 573 -25.67 -1.90 -8.52
N GLU A 574 -26.91 -1.74 -8.98
CA GLU A 574 -27.87 -0.77 -8.43
C GLU A 574 -28.19 -1.07 -6.97
N ALA A 575 -28.42 -2.34 -6.61
CA ALA A 575 -28.67 -2.75 -5.23
C ALA A 575 -27.46 -2.44 -4.32
N ARG A 576 -26.24 -2.76 -4.77
CA ARG A 576 -25.00 -2.43 -4.04
C ARG A 576 -24.82 -0.92 -3.88
N ASN A 577 -25.13 -0.14 -4.91
CA ASN A 577 -25.00 1.32 -4.87
C ASN A 577 -26.00 1.96 -3.90
N ALA A 578 -27.23 1.42 -3.84
CA ALA A 578 -28.23 1.84 -2.87
C ALA A 578 -27.77 1.57 -1.42
N GLU A 579 -27.16 0.42 -1.16
CA GLU A 579 -26.66 0.09 0.18
C GLU A 579 -25.46 0.96 0.59
N LEU A 580 -24.49 1.16 -0.31
CA LEU A 580 -23.38 2.09 -0.06
C LEU A 580 -23.85 3.52 0.21
N THR A 581 -24.92 3.96 -0.45
CA THR A 581 -25.49 5.30 -0.22
C THR A 581 -26.06 5.42 1.21
N LYS A 582 -26.70 4.36 1.73
CA LYS A 582 -27.18 4.34 3.12
C LYS A 582 -26.02 4.33 4.12
N GLU A 583 -25.00 3.51 3.89
CA GLU A 583 -23.80 3.49 4.74
C GLU A 583 -23.13 4.86 4.77
N LEU A 584 -22.98 5.52 3.62
CA LEU A 584 -22.40 6.86 3.52
C LEU A 584 -23.22 7.90 4.30
N GLN A 585 -24.54 7.80 4.26
CA GLN A 585 -25.41 8.68 5.06
C GLN A 585 -25.27 8.40 6.57
N ALA A 586 -25.11 7.15 6.97
CA ALA A 586 -24.86 6.77 8.37
C ALA A 586 -23.52 7.32 8.87
N VAL A 587 -22.46 7.19 8.07
CA VAL A 587 -21.11 7.72 8.38
C VAL A 587 -21.12 9.24 8.47
N ARG A 588 -21.84 9.93 7.58
CA ARG A 588 -22.04 11.40 7.68
C ARG A 588 -22.71 11.80 8.99
N GLY A 589 -23.70 11.02 9.45
CA GLY A 589 -24.34 11.22 10.75
C GLY A 589 -23.36 11.04 11.92
N GLN A 590 -22.56 9.98 11.89
CA GLN A 590 -21.52 9.74 12.92
C GLN A 590 -20.47 10.85 12.94
N LEU A 591 -20.03 11.32 11.77
CA LEU A 591 -19.07 12.42 11.67
C LEU A 591 -19.63 13.71 12.29
N ALA A 592 -20.89 14.05 12.03
CA ALA A 592 -21.52 15.23 12.63
C ALA A 592 -21.64 15.13 14.17
N ALA A 593 -21.91 13.92 14.68
CA ALA A 593 -21.95 13.66 16.12
C ALA A 593 -20.55 13.81 16.76
N GLU A 594 -19.52 13.26 16.13
CA GLU A 594 -18.14 13.39 16.63
C GLU A 594 -17.61 14.83 16.52
N GLN A 595 -17.95 15.57 15.46
CA GLN A 595 -17.64 17.00 15.37
C GLN A 595 -18.27 17.81 16.52
N SER A 596 -19.53 17.50 16.86
CA SER A 596 -20.21 18.13 18.00
C SER A 596 -19.54 17.78 19.34
N ARG A 597 -19.10 16.52 19.49
CA ARG A 597 -18.36 16.06 20.67
C ARG A 597 -16.98 16.71 20.78
N CYS A 598 -16.23 16.82 19.69
CA CYS A 598 -14.94 17.51 19.63
C CYS A 598 -15.10 18.98 20.03
N PHE A 599 -16.09 19.68 19.47
CA PHE A 599 -16.39 21.06 19.85
C PHE A 599 -16.67 21.19 21.36
N LYS A 600 -17.43 20.24 21.94
CA LYS A 600 -17.71 20.24 23.38
C LYS A 600 -16.43 20.07 24.21
N LEU A 601 -15.55 19.14 23.81
CA LEU A 601 -14.27 18.93 24.47
C LEU A 601 -13.33 20.14 24.35
N GLU A 602 -13.33 20.84 23.22
CA GLU A 602 -12.54 22.07 23.05
C GLU A 602 -12.96 23.16 24.03
N VAL A 603 -14.28 23.32 24.24
CA VAL A 603 -14.83 24.23 25.26
C VAL A 603 -14.37 23.83 26.65
N ASP A 604 -14.50 22.54 27.01
CA ASP A 604 -14.09 22.05 28.34
C ASP A 604 -12.57 22.23 28.58
N VAL A 605 -11.75 22.01 27.55
CA VAL A 605 -10.30 22.26 27.60
C VAL A 605 -10.00 23.75 27.79
N ALA A 606 -10.74 24.64 27.13
CA ALA A 606 -10.58 26.09 27.32
C ALA A 606 -10.93 26.52 28.75
N GLU A 607 -11.99 25.98 29.33
CA GLU A 607 -12.36 26.24 30.73
C GLU A 607 -11.29 25.74 31.72
N LEU A 608 -10.74 24.53 31.48
CA LEU A 608 -9.66 23.98 32.32
C LEU A 608 -8.39 24.83 32.23
N ARG A 609 -8.04 25.33 31.04
CA ARG A 609 -6.90 26.25 30.86
C ARG A 609 -7.10 27.55 31.64
N GLN A 610 -8.31 28.11 31.64
CA GLN A 610 -8.62 29.31 32.41
C GLN A 610 -8.49 29.06 33.92
N LYS A 611 -8.97 27.92 34.41
CA LYS A 611 -8.82 27.52 35.82
C LYS A 611 -7.35 27.37 36.21
N LEU A 612 -6.53 26.76 35.34
CA LEU A 612 -5.09 26.62 35.59
C LEU A 612 -4.39 27.98 35.71
N GLN A 613 -4.70 28.92 34.82
CA GLN A 613 -4.16 30.29 34.91
C GLN A 613 -4.53 30.99 36.23
N SER A 614 -5.74 30.76 36.74
CA SER A 614 -6.17 31.31 38.03
C SER A 614 -5.44 30.69 39.22
N LEU A 615 -5.11 29.39 39.15
CA LEU A 615 -4.31 28.71 40.18
C LEU A 615 -2.88 29.24 40.23
N ASP A 616 -2.24 29.44 39.07
CA ASP A 616 -0.89 30.02 39.00
C ASP A 616 -0.85 31.44 39.58
N ALA A 617 -1.92 32.21 39.43
CA ALA A 617 -2.03 33.54 40.02
C ALA A 617 -2.13 33.45 41.56
N LEU A 618 -2.94 32.53 42.07
CA LEU A 618 -3.08 32.29 43.51
C LEU A 618 -1.76 31.82 44.14
N GLU A 619 -1.02 30.94 43.46
CA GLU A 619 0.27 30.44 43.94
C GLU A 619 1.31 31.56 44.08
N ARG A 620 1.36 32.48 43.11
CA ARG A 620 2.22 33.68 43.19
C ARG A 620 1.85 34.58 44.36
N GLU A 621 0.56 34.74 44.65
CA GLU A 621 0.10 35.54 45.78
C GLU A 621 0.45 34.90 47.13
N VAL A 622 0.29 33.57 47.24
CA VAL A 622 0.72 32.80 48.43
C VAL A 622 2.23 32.94 48.67
N GLU A 623 3.04 32.84 47.62
CA GLU A 623 4.49 33.00 47.72
C GLU A 623 4.88 34.42 48.17
N LEU A 624 4.17 35.45 47.70
CA LEU A 624 4.37 36.83 48.13
C LEU A 624 4.03 37.01 49.62
N LEU A 625 2.90 36.46 50.07
CA LEU A 625 2.49 36.50 51.47
C LEU A 625 3.48 35.77 52.38
N ARG A 626 4.03 34.63 51.94
CA ARG A 626 5.08 33.91 52.68
C ARG A 626 6.33 34.77 52.87
N ARG A 627 6.77 35.51 51.83
CA ARG A 627 7.91 36.42 51.92
C ARG A 627 7.65 37.59 52.85
N GLN A 628 6.47 38.18 52.80
CA GLN A 628 6.09 39.27 53.72
C GLN A 628 6.08 38.80 55.17
N LYS A 629 5.53 37.60 55.43
CA LYS A 629 5.55 37.00 56.76
C LYS A 629 6.98 36.78 57.28
N ALA A 630 7.86 36.20 56.45
CA ALA A 630 9.25 35.98 56.82
C ALA A 630 10.00 37.30 57.11
N ALA A 631 9.74 38.36 56.34
CA ALA A 631 10.32 39.68 56.58
C ALA A 631 9.82 40.29 57.90
N SER A 632 8.53 40.19 58.20
CA SER A 632 7.95 40.66 59.46
C SER A 632 8.50 39.90 60.68
N GLU A 633 8.65 38.58 60.59
CA GLU A 633 9.25 37.75 61.63
C GLU A 633 10.72 38.14 61.88
N GLN A 634 11.47 38.43 60.82
CA GLN A 634 12.86 38.86 60.92
C GLN A 634 13.00 40.26 61.55
N GLU A 635 12.09 41.19 61.23
CA GLU A 635 12.05 42.51 61.84
C GLU A 635 11.71 42.44 63.33
N GLN A 636 10.72 41.61 63.70
CA GLN A 636 10.37 41.37 65.10
C GLN A 636 11.55 40.76 65.88
N ALA A 637 12.22 39.75 65.31
CA ALA A 637 13.41 39.16 65.93
C ALA A 637 14.56 40.16 66.12
N ALA A 638 14.73 41.11 65.18
CA ALA A 638 15.72 42.17 65.28
C ALA A 638 15.38 43.21 66.36
N LEU A 639 14.10 43.54 66.54
CA LEU A 639 13.59 44.39 67.62
C LEU A 639 13.81 43.74 69.00
N ASP A 640 13.46 42.46 69.14
CA ASP A 640 13.65 41.71 70.38
C ASP A 640 15.14 41.59 70.76
N ALA A 641 16.02 41.40 69.76
CA ALA A 641 17.47 41.39 69.95
C ALA A 641 18.03 42.75 70.38
N LYS A 642 17.47 43.87 69.88
CA LYS A 642 17.82 45.22 70.34
C LYS A 642 17.38 45.46 71.79
N GLN A 643 16.18 45.03 72.17
CA GLN A 643 15.70 45.14 73.55
C GLN A 643 16.58 44.32 74.52
N LYS A 644 16.97 43.10 74.16
CA LYS A 644 17.90 42.28 74.97
C LYS A 644 19.29 42.91 75.13
N LYS A 645 19.78 43.65 74.12
CA LYS A 645 21.06 44.39 74.23
C LYS A 645 20.95 45.63 75.13
N GLN A 646 19.79 46.30 75.19
CA GLN A 646 19.57 47.41 76.12
C GLN A 646 19.38 46.95 77.58
N ALA A 647 18.86 45.75 77.81
CA ALA A 647 18.71 45.17 79.15
C ALA A 647 20.04 44.66 79.77
N GLY A 648 21.13 44.57 78.98
CA GLY A 648 22.42 44.03 79.41
C GLY A 648 23.38 45.00 80.10
N SER A 649 23.02 46.28 80.30
CA SER A 649 23.90 47.29 80.91
C SER A 649 23.29 48.01 82.12
N GLY A 650 22.62 47.28 83.02
CA GLY A 650 22.13 47.81 84.30
C GLY A 650 22.28 46.76 85.39
N GLY A 651 23.38 46.84 86.14
CA GLY A 651 23.69 45.89 87.20
C GLY A 651 22.84 46.04 88.47
N VAL A 652 22.65 44.89 89.14
CA VAL A 652 22.72 44.63 90.59
C VAL A 652 21.89 45.53 91.52
N TRP A 653 20.94 44.92 92.28
CA TRP A 653 20.89 44.87 93.76
C TRP A 653 19.52 44.36 94.26
N GLY A 654 19.54 43.40 95.20
CA GLY A 654 18.75 43.53 96.45
C GLY A 654 17.41 42.81 96.63
N TRP A 655 17.46 41.56 97.11
CA TRP A 655 16.71 40.96 98.24
C TRP A 655 15.17 41.10 98.46
N LEU A 656 14.58 39.92 98.75
CA LEU A 656 13.55 39.58 99.77
C LEU A 656 12.09 40.08 99.63
N VAL A 657 11.16 39.14 99.43
CA VAL A 657 10.14 38.64 100.41
C VAL A 657 8.94 38.02 99.65
N GLY A 658 8.49 36.82 100.09
CA GLY A 658 7.06 36.46 100.12
C GLY A 658 6.54 35.43 99.10
N THR A 659 6.51 34.16 99.52
CA THR A 659 5.67 33.05 99.01
C THR A 659 4.17 33.21 99.39
N PRO A 660 3.24 32.32 99.00
CA PRO A 660 2.71 31.91 97.68
C PRO A 660 1.13 31.95 97.73
N PRO A 661 0.38 30.97 97.18
CA PRO A 661 0.06 30.62 95.79
C PRO A 661 -1.41 31.01 95.44
N ASP A 662 -1.92 30.67 94.26
CA ASP A 662 -3.28 30.13 94.14
C ASP A 662 -3.46 29.42 92.79
N ASP A 663 -4.10 28.26 92.92
CA ASP A 663 -4.50 27.27 91.94
C ASP A 663 -5.53 27.82 90.93
N ASP A 664 -5.54 27.27 89.71
CA ASP A 664 -6.69 26.51 89.19
C ASP A 664 -6.45 26.11 87.72
N ASP A 665 -6.26 24.80 87.55
CA ASP A 665 -7.17 23.92 86.80
C ASP A 665 -7.79 24.44 85.49
N SER A 666 -7.44 23.76 84.38
CA SER A 666 -8.27 22.68 83.82
C SER A 666 -8.24 22.60 82.28
N GLU A 667 -7.87 21.38 81.86
CA GLU A 667 -8.51 20.57 80.82
C GLU A 667 -8.47 20.98 79.33
N SER A 668 -7.56 20.27 78.66
CA SER A 668 -7.84 19.37 77.52
C SER A 668 -9.30 19.20 77.06
N SER A 669 -9.50 19.32 75.75
CA SER A 669 -10.01 18.25 74.87
C SER A 669 -9.63 18.53 73.43
#